data_AF-A0A1V6F793-F1
#
_entry.id   AF-A0A1V6F793-F1
#
_cell.length_a   1.000
_cell.length_b   1.000
_cell.length_c   1.000
_cell.angle_alpha   90.00
_cell.angle_beta   90.00
_cell.angle_gamma   90.00
#
_symmetry.space_group_name_H-M   'P 1'
#
loop_
_entity.id
_entity.type
_entity.pdbx_description
1 polymer ?
#
loop_
_entity_poly.entity_id
_entity_poly.type
_entity_poly.pdbx_seq_one_letter_code
_entity_poly.pdbx_strand_id
1 'polypeptide(L)'
;MNTTIYLGSVKWNNKYTHVVDFQTETKRRAWFSNNFIEHAKTTKLLDREQGELETDLLTYNEMLERGYNYMYVEEFDERVGKTFKWFAFIVALERTNKDTVIIRYELDYWQTYFFKPNGDKATTDILDAFVKREHQDRWTRSGNVLSPIWSRTIEGIEVGDMVKTNEKVITYDVFTSTGTVHPLKLEPFIVFFDVVSASGGENFMTRTAQGVNGFAPNIRPFIVFKHNSNKTLWYRPGGANSPTMYKMANFNGQLRQPNDVNIDNYVSGVSYRQGYKRFATDDSAVISIVKVNYLPFSFKVVGEDEDNIYISLTSDSKVVLVDMPYGTPSVSGDWIHALQVVTLKTSSHNRKELLDKHIYTIPLDKPISITQQRSSVFEPKLLTQEFMNYKLTSMKSEPLTLVNENIVDDKVYITIRNSLDVWNNEDVILEGYNNNDFYNRLRTKNNAELTIATDTYKEYINNNRNQIAVSQTLGGITVATGIASGIIGGGLIGADKLGMGLGLIAGGVHQTQSGLGGIFSELARQNDYKNKVDEVRGTQNTIMLDTYDEGDKYRLTTYQIREPYIDKVYSLFLKQGYLANEYKKPILDTRYYFNYIQCSYVEINPQAIPQDAVRRIIENIYLNGVTIWHYRNPSTFRLIDYRLENWEMSLNPSGQ
;
A
#
# COMPACT_ATOMS: atom_id res chain seq x y z
N MET A 1 -67.21 5.36 7.33
CA MET A 1 -65.78 4.96 7.49
C MET A 1 -65.48 3.92 6.44
N ASN A 2 -64.46 4.16 5.60
CA ASN A 2 -64.09 3.26 4.50
C ASN A 2 -62.59 2.95 4.57
N THR A 3 -62.25 1.67 4.73
CA THR A 3 -60.88 1.18 4.72
C THR A 3 -60.67 0.35 3.46
N THR A 4 -59.66 0.70 2.67
CA THR A 4 -59.22 -0.07 1.49
C THR A 4 -57.85 -0.66 1.77
N ILE A 5 -57.72 -1.96 1.54
CA ILE A 5 -56.53 -2.75 1.85
C ILE A 5 -56.02 -3.31 0.54
N TYR A 6 -54.80 -2.99 0.17
CA TYR A 6 -54.14 -3.48 -1.02
C TYR A 6 -53.13 -4.56 -0.63
N LEU A 7 -53.16 -5.70 -1.31
CA LEU A 7 -52.28 -6.84 -1.05
C LEU A 7 -51.24 -7.00 -2.15
N GLY A 8 -50.03 -7.40 -1.75
CA GLY A 8 -48.92 -7.59 -2.68
C GLY A 8 -47.72 -8.28 -2.05
N SER A 9 -46.64 -8.32 -2.80
CA SER A 9 -45.39 -8.97 -2.40
C SER A 9 -44.22 -8.00 -2.45
N VAL A 10 -43.41 -8.02 -1.40
CA VAL A 10 -42.16 -7.26 -1.27
C VAL A 10 -40.99 -8.18 -0.97
N LYS A 11 -39.75 -7.74 -1.24
CA LYS A 11 -38.55 -8.52 -0.92
C LYS A 11 -37.89 -8.16 0.42
N TRP A 12 -38.35 -7.11 1.10
CA TRP A 12 -37.92 -6.78 2.47
C TRP A 12 -38.85 -7.41 3.50
N ASN A 13 -38.49 -7.38 4.78
CA ASN A 13 -39.25 -8.01 5.86
C ASN A 13 -39.08 -7.25 7.18
N ASN A 14 -39.82 -7.68 8.20
CA ASN A 14 -39.84 -7.10 9.55
C ASN A 14 -38.52 -7.23 10.35
N LYS A 15 -37.46 -7.83 9.78
CA LYS A 15 -36.11 -7.79 10.38
C LYS A 15 -35.39 -6.47 10.11
N TYR A 16 -35.88 -5.68 9.15
CA TYR A 16 -35.30 -4.39 8.76
C TYR A 16 -33.82 -4.42 8.38
N THR A 17 -33.28 -5.57 7.95
CA THR A 17 -31.91 -5.64 7.39
C THR A 17 -31.81 -4.93 6.04
N HIS A 18 -32.94 -4.85 5.33
CA HIS A 18 -33.11 -4.11 4.09
C HIS A 18 -34.38 -3.29 4.16
N VAL A 19 -34.29 -2.04 3.74
CA VAL A 19 -35.42 -1.11 3.62
C VAL A 19 -35.33 -0.36 2.30
N VAL A 20 -36.43 0.25 1.86
CA VAL A 20 -36.46 1.02 0.61
C VAL A 20 -36.63 2.50 0.91
N ASP A 21 -35.77 3.32 0.32
CA ASP A 21 -35.89 4.77 0.26
C ASP A 21 -36.57 5.17 -1.04
N PHE A 22 -37.73 5.81 -0.91
CA PHE A 22 -38.41 6.46 -2.02
C PHE A 22 -38.07 7.95 -2.05
N GLN A 23 -37.68 8.46 -3.22
CA GLN A 23 -37.30 9.88 -3.35
C GLN A 23 -38.43 10.84 -2.97
N THR A 24 -39.70 10.49 -3.26
CA THR A 24 -40.88 11.30 -2.92
C THR A 24 -42.07 10.44 -2.52
N GLU A 25 -42.99 11.00 -1.75
CA GLU A 25 -44.23 10.32 -1.36
C GLU A 25 -45.05 9.89 -2.59
N THR A 26 -45.11 10.74 -3.62
CA THR A 26 -45.77 10.43 -4.89
C THR A 26 -45.16 9.19 -5.55
N LYS A 27 -43.83 9.06 -5.57
CA LYS A 27 -43.15 7.88 -6.13
C LYS A 27 -43.41 6.63 -5.29
N ARG A 28 -43.39 6.73 -3.96
CA ARG A 28 -43.76 5.62 -3.05
C ARG A 28 -45.18 5.14 -3.35
N ARG A 29 -46.15 6.07 -3.38
CA ARG A 29 -47.55 5.75 -3.65
C ARG A 29 -47.71 5.09 -5.01
N ALA A 30 -47.15 5.68 -6.07
CA ALA A 30 -47.22 5.12 -7.41
C ALA A 30 -46.62 3.71 -7.48
N TRP A 31 -45.54 3.45 -6.75
CA TRP A 31 -44.96 2.12 -6.67
C TRP A 31 -45.92 1.12 -6.03
N PHE A 32 -46.47 1.41 -4.85
CA PHE A 32 -47.42 0.50 -4.21
C PHE A 32 -48.69 0.31 -5.04
N SER A 33 -49.30 1.39 -5.56
CA SER A 33 -50.51 1.29 -6.39
C SER A 33 -50.32 0.48 -7.67
N ASN A 34 -49.13 0.49 -8.27
CA ASN A 34 -48.85 -0.27 -9.48
C ASN A 34 -48.47 -1.75 -9.20
N ASN A 35 -47.97 -2.06 -8.00
CA ASN A 35 -47.52 -3.41 -7.63
C ASN A 35 -48.52 -4.18 -6.75
N PHE A 36 -49.51 -3.48 -6.16
CA PHE A 36 -50.50 -4.05 -5.25
C PHE A 36 -51.88 -3.88 -5.88
N ILE A 37 -52.27 -4.87 -6.68
CA ILE A 37 -53.45 -4.79 -7.57
C ILE A 37 -54.71 -5.30 -6.87
N GLU A 38 -54.56 -6.31 -6.01
CA GLU A 38 -55.68 -6.89 -5.27
C GLU A 38 -56.05 -6.00 -4.08
N HIS A 39 -57.36 -5.78 -3.89
CA HIS A 39 -57.83 -4.94 -2.79
C HIS A 39 -59.11 -5.44 -2.12
N ALA A 40 -59.11 -5.43 -0.79
CA ALA A 40 -60.29 -5.66 0.04
C ALA A 40 -60.83 -4.32 0.55
N LYS A 41 -62.16 -4.22 0.71
CA LYS A 41 -62.82 -3.08 1.37
C LYS A 41 -63.49 -3.56 2.64
N THR A 42 -63.29 -2.82 3.73
CA THR A 42 -63.96 -3.08 5.01
C THR A 42 -64.46 -1.78 5.61
N THR A 43 -65.55 -1.87 6.37
CA THR A 43 -66.11 -0.78 7.16
C THR A 43 -65.51 -0.72 8.57
N LYS A 44 -64.71 -1.72 8.97
CA LYS A 44 -64.03 -1.76 10.27
C LYS A 44 -62.73 -0.95 10.22
N LEU A 45 -62.45 -0.23 11.31
CA LEU A 45 -61.11 0.29 11.58
C LEU A 45 -60.20 -0.88 11.95
N LEU A 46 -58.98 -0.84 11.46
CA LEU A 46 -57.98 -1.88 11.70
C LEU A 46 -57.05 -1.47 12.84
N ASP A 47 -56.76 -2.41 13.74
CA ASP A 47 -55.77 -2.19 14.79
C ASP A 47 -54.37 -2.11 14.15
N ARG A 48 -53.63 -1.05 14.48
CA ARG A 48 -52.29 -0.81 13.92
C ARG A 48 -51.17 -1.43 14.75
N GLU A 49 -51.44 -1.80 16.00
CA GLU A 49 -50.43 -2.31 16.93
C GLU A 49 -50.37 -3.84 16.93
N GLN A 50 -51.51 -4.53 16.89
CA GLN A 50 -51.60 -5.99 16.70
C GLN A 50 -52.86 -6.34 15.93
N GLY A 51 -52.70 -6.45 14.62
CA GLY A 51 -53.83 -6.52 13.73
C GLY A 51 -54.09 -7.90 13.17
N GLU A 52 -55.32 -8.36 13.36
CA GLU A 52 -55.91 -9.46 12.62
C GLU A 52 -56.97 -8.89 11.67
N LEU A 53 -56.94 -9.32 10.42
CA LEU A 53 -57.96 -9.02 9.43
C LEU A 53 -58.54 -10.32 8.90
N GLU A 54 -59.83 -10.56 9.14
CA GLU A 54 -60.57 -11.58 8.41
C GLU A 54 -61.07 -11.03 7.07
N THR A 55 -60.80 -11.74 5.98
CA THR A 55 -61.23 -11.36 4.64
C THR A 55 -61.62 -12.58 3.80
N ASP A 56 -62.58 -12.38 2.91
CA ASP A 56 -63.06 -13.31 1.87
C ASP A 56 -62.57 -12.93 0.47
N LEU A 57 -61.62 -11.97 0.36
CA LEU A 57 -61.13 -11.47 -0.93
C LEU A 57 -60.48 -12.58 -1.76
N LEU A 58 -59.68 -13.41 -1.10
CA LEU A 58 -58.96 -14.53 -1.68
C LEU A 58 -59.00 -15.70 -0.71
N THR A 59 -59.09 -16.90 -1.26
CA THR A 59 -58.97 -18.13 -0.48
C THR A 59 -57.54 -18.26 0.09
N TYR A 60 -57.40 -19.04 1.16
CA TYR A 60 -56.09 -19.35 1.75
C TYR A 60 -55.07 -19.86 0.73
N ASN A 61 -55.51 -20.71 -0.21
CA ASN A 61 -54.64 -21.27 -1.25
C ASN A 61 -54.19 -20.20 -2.25
N GLU A 62 -55.10 -19.32 -2.68
CA GLU A 62 -54.74 -18.22 -3.61
C GLU A 62 -53.76 -17.24 -2.98
N MET A 63 -53.90 -16.95 -1.67
CA MET A 63 -52.96 -16.11 -0.93
C MET A 63 -51.54 -16.71 -0.91
N LEU A 64 -51.44 -18.04 -0.72
CA LEU A 64 -50.17 -18.76 -0.75
C LEU A 64 -49.58 -18.85 -2.16
N GLU A 65 -50.38 -19.19 -3.16
CA GLU A 65 -49.94 -19.32 -4.56
C GLU A 65 -49.41 -17.99 -5.11
N ARG A 66 -50.04 -16.88 -4.73
CA ARG A 66 -49.61 -15.53 -5.12
C ARG A 66 -48.46 -15.00 -4.27
N GLY A 67 -48.17 -15.63 -3.13
CA GLY A 67 -47.04 -15.28 -2.26
C GLY A 67 -47.14 -13.89 -1.64
N TYR A 68 -48.35 -13.45 -1.27
CA TYR A 68 -48.54 -12.15 -0.63
C TYR A 68 -47.94 -12.13 0.77
N ASN A 69 -47.08 -11.15 1.03
CA ASN A 69 -46.37 -10.99 2.30
C ASN A 69 -46.45 -9.55 2.84
N TYR A 70 -47.24 -8.69 2.20
CA TYR A 70 -47.29 -7.27 2.53
C TYR A 70 -48.66 -6.67 2.22
N MET A 71 -49.03 -5.64 2.98
CA MET A 71 -50.27 -4.91 2.81
C MET A 71 -50.03 -3.39 2.88
N TYR A 72 -50.78 -2.67 2.05
CA TYR A 72 -50.89 -1.21 2.07
C TYR A 72 -52.33 -0.83 2.40
N VAL A 73 -52.56 0.02 3.38
CA VAL A 73 -53.91 0.37 3.84
C VAL A 73 -54.16 1.86 3.69
N GLU A 74 -55.32 2.20 3.13
CA GLU A 74 -55.89 3.54 3.09
C GLU A 74 -57.17 3.56 3.92
N GLU A 75 -57.16 4.29 5.02
CA GLU A 75 -58.26 4.35 5.99
C GLU A 75 -58.81 5.77 6.04
N PHE A 76 -60.07 5.96 5.64
CA PHE A 76 -60.74 7.25 5.73
C PHE A 76 -61.59 7.36 7.00
N ASP A 77 -61.18 8.25 7.91
CA ASP A 77 -61.93 8.57 9.12
C ASP A 77 -62.78 9.83 8.89
N GLU A 78 -64.07 9.61 8.68
CA GLU A 78 -65.09 10.65 8.48
C GLU A 78 -65.20 11.63 9.66
N ARG A 79 -64.86 11.21 10.89
CA ARG A 79 -64.99 12.06 12.09
C ARG A 79 -63.98 13.20 12.09
N VAL A 80 -62.80 12.95 11.53
CA VAL A 80 -61.69 13.91 11.46
C VAL A 80 -61.42 14.41 10.05
N GLY A 81 -62.14 13.88 9.05
CA GLY A 81 -61.98 14.24 7.63
C GLY A 81 -60.58 13.94 7.10
N LYS A 82 -59.92 12.90 7.61
CA LYS A 82 -58.53 12.56 7.26
C LYS A 82 -58.41 11.13 6.74
N THR A 83 -57.54 10.96 5.75
CA THR A 83 -57.12 9.64 5.26
C THR A 83 -55.79 9.28 5.90
N PHE A 84 -55.74 8.15 6.59
CA PHE A 84 -54.52 7.57 7.11
C PHE A 84 -53.99 6.52 6.15
N LYS A 85 -52.67 6.50 5.96
CA LYS A 85 -51.98 5.59 5.06
C LYS A 85 -50.89 4.88 5.83
N TRP A 86 -50.92 3.56 5.84
CA TRP A 86 -49.95 2.76 6.57
C TRP A 86 -49.66 1.45 5.86
N PHE A 87 -48.55 0.83 6.22
CA PHE A 87 -48.01 -0.35 5.57
C PHE A 87 -47.69 -1.41 6.61
N ALA A 88 -47.89 -2.68 6.28
CA ALA A 88 -47.63 -3.77 7.21
C ALA A 88 -47.14 -5.04 6.50
N PHE A 89 -46.32 -5.80 7.21
CA PHE A 89 -45.91 -7.15 6.83
C PHE A 89 -47.00 -8.14 7.21
N ILE A 90 -47.31 -9.07 6.31
CA ILE A 90 -48.16 -10.22 6.64
C ILE A 90 -47.27 -11.24 7.34
N VAL A 91 -47.51 -11.46 8.64
CA VAL A 91 -46.69 -12.36 9.47
C VAL A 91 -47.24 -13.77 9.53
N ALA A 92 -48.56 -13.94 9.34
CA ALA A 92 -49.17 -15.26 9.23
C ALA A 92 -50.51 -15.18 8.47
N LEU A 93 -50.87 -16.32 7.88
CA LEU A 93 -52.18 -16.57 7.29
C LEU A 93 -52.80 -17.76 8.04
N GLU A 94 -54.02 -17.59 8.50
CA GLU A 94 -54.79 -18.64 9.18
C GLU A 94 -56.06 -18.93 8.42
N ARG A 95 -56.33 -20.22 8.19
CA ARG A 95 -57.54 -20.65 7.52
C ARG A 95 -58.67 -20.78 8.53
N THR A 96 -59.74 -20.00 8.34
CA THR A 96 -60.96 -20.12 9.13
C THR A 96 -61.97 -21.06 8.46
N ASN A 97 -62.24 -20.90 7.17
CA ASN A 97 -63.06 -21.84 6.39
C ASN A 97 -62.54 -22.01 4.95
N LYS A 98 -63.38 -22.41 3.98
CA LYS A 98 -62.95 -22.60 2.59
C LYS A 98 -62.71 -21.28 1.86
N ASP A 99 -63.47 -20.25 2.21
CA ASP A 99 -63.59 -19.00 1.46
C ASP A 99 -63.07 -17.78 2.24
N THR A 100 -62.79 -17.92 3.55
CA THR A 100 -62.20 -16.86 4.39
C THR A 100 -60.81 -17.19 4.93
N VAL A 101 -59.99 -16.16 5.06
CA VAL A 101 -58.64 -16.18 5.62
C VAL A 101 -58.48 -15.07 6.67
N ILE A 102 -57.80 -15.39 7.77
CA ILE A 102 -57.31 -14.39 8.73
C ILE A 102 -55.87 -14.03 8.36
N ILE A 103 -55.64 -12.74 8.12
CA ILE A 103 -54.33 -12.14 7.90
C ILE A 103 -53.86 -11.56 9.24
N ARG A 104 -52.79 -12.12 9.81
CA ARG A 104 -52.06 -11.50 10.91
C ARG A 104 -50.99 -10.58 10.33
N TYR A 105 -50.91 -9.35 10.80
CA TYR A 105 -49.95 -8.38 10.28
C TYR A 105 -49.21 -7.60 11.37
N GLU A 106 -48.02 -7.13 11.02
CA GLU A 106 -47.15 -6.28 11.84
C GLU A 106 -46.82 -5.01 11.06
N LEU A 107 -46.93 -3.85 11.70
CA LEU A 107 -46.69 -2.56 11.06
C LEU A 107 -45.26 -2.45 10.52
N ASP A 108 -45.12 -2.02 9.26
CA ASP A 108 -43.84 -1.55 8.74
C ASP A 108 -43.64 -0.11 9.21
N TYR A 109 -42.91 0.04 10.32
CA TYR A 109 -42.60 1.35 10.91
C TYR A 109 -41.77 2.21 9.97
N TRP A 110 -40.87 1.61 9.19
CA TRP A 110 -40.04 2.35 8.25
C TRP A 110 -40.88 2.96 7.12
N GLN A 111 -41.69 2.15 6.43
CA GLN A 111 -42.51 2.64 5.32
C GLN A 111 -43.66 3.52 5.81
N THR A 112 -44.30 3.20 6.93
CA THR A 112 -45.43 3.98 7.46
C THR A 112 -45.00 5.39 7.86
N TYR A 113 -43.88 5.52 8.58
CA TYR A 113 -43.38 6.81 9.06
C TYR A 113 -42.31 7.41 8.15
N PHE A 114 -42.13 6.88 6.94
CA PHE A 114 -41.06 7.33 6.03
C PHE A 114 -41.12 8.82 5.69
N PHE A 115 -42.33 9.36 5.48
CA PHE A 115 -42.56 10.76 5.14
C PHE A 115 -43.35 11.49 6.23
N LYS A 116 -43.00 12.75 6.43
CA LYS A 116 -43.76 13.74 7.19
C LYS A 116 -45.02 14.14 6.40
N PRO A 117 -46.03 14.76 7.05
CA PRO A 117 -47.23 15.25 6.35
C PRO A 117 -46.96 16.29 5.25
N ASN A 118 -45.81 16.97 5.28
CA ASN A 118 -45.40 17.93 4.25
C ASN A 118 -44.65 17.28 3.07
N GLY A 119 -44.44 15.95 3.09
CA GLY A 119 -43.75 15.19 2.04
C GLY A 119 -42.24 15.02 2.24
N ASP A 120 -41.64 15.63 3.27
CA ASP A 120 -40.23 15.45 3.60
C ASP A 120 -39.96 14.08 4.23
N LYS A 121 -38.76 13.54 4.09
CA LYS A 121 -38.38 12.26 4.72
C LYS A 121 -38.25 12.43 6.24
N ALA A 122 -38.97 11.62 7.02
CA ALA A 122 -38.95 11.67 8.48
C ALA A 122 -37.98 10.65 9.10
N THR A 123 -37.95 9.41 8.58
CA THR A 123 -37.07 8.32 9.08
C THR A 123 -35.58 8.59 8.86
N THR A 124 -35.24 9.52 7.97
CA THR A 124 -33.87 9.94 7.66
C THR A 124 -33.52 11.32 8.23
N ASP A 125 -34.43 11.94 8.99
CA ASP A 125 -34.19 13.24 9.64
C ASP A 125 -33.43 13.04 10.96
N ILE A 126 -32.14 12.69 10.80
CA ILE A 126 -31.22 12.46 11.91
C ILE A 126 -30.65 13.80 12.38
N LEU A 127 -30.75 14.05 13.69
CA LEU A 127 -30.10 15.19 14.34
C LEU A 127 -28.62 14.88 14.57
N ASP A 128 -28.36 13.70 15.13
CA ASP A 128 -27.03 13.31 15.53
C ASP A 128 -26.84 11.80 15.55
N ALA A 129 -25.60 11.33 15.36
CA ALA A 129 -25.29 9.91 15.39
C ALA A 129 -23.81 9.63 15.64
N PHE A 130 -23.54 8.50 16.30
CA PHE A 130 -22.23 7.87 16.28
C PHE A 130 -22.24 6.76 15.21
N VAL A 131 -21.65 7.04 14.06
CA VAL A 131 -21.63 6.15 12.89
C VAL A 131 -20.53 5.12 13.05
N LYS A 132 -20.91 3.85 13.08
CA LYS A 132 -19.97 2.72 13.13
C LYS A 132 -19.52 2.33 11.72
N ARG A 133 -20.47 2.16 10.81
CA ARG A 133 -20.22 1.82 9.40
C ARG A 133 -21.14 2.55 8.46
N GLU A 134 -20.61 2.96 7.32
CA GLU A 134 -21.40 3.52 6.23
C GLU A 134 -20.67 3.42 4.88
N HIS A 135 -21.41 3.66 3.80
CA HIS A 135 -20.77 3.89 2.50
C HIS A 135 -20.25 5.33 2.38
N GLN A 136 -18.94 5.45 2.22
CA GLN A 136 -18.25 6.71 1.97
C GLN A 136 -17.95 6.85 0.47
N ASP A 137 -17.71 8.08 0.02
CA ASP A 137 -17.20 8.32 -1.32
C ASP A 137 -15.77 7.79 -1.42
N ARG A 138 -15.49 7.02 -2.47
CA ARG A 138 -14.18 6.38 -2.65
C ARG A 138 -13.26 7.17 -3.56
N TRP A 139 -13.83 8.02 -4.41
CA TRP A 139 -13.11 8.73 -5.47
C TRP A 139 -13.44 10.21 -5.51
N THR A 140 -12.44 11.03 -5.81
CA THR A 140 -12.61 12.40 -6.31
C THR A 140 -12.38 12.42 -7.81
N ARG A 141 -13.20 13.18 -8.55
CA ARG A 141 -13.11 13.25 -10.01
C ARG A 141 -12.48 14.56 -10.48
N SER A 142 -11.48 14.46 -11.34
CA SER A 142 -10.91 15.58 -12.11
C SER A 142 -10.86 15.19 -13.59
N GLY A 143 -11.82 15.71 -14.38
CA GLY A 143 -12.00 15.29 -15.77
C GLY A 143 -12.29 13.80 -15.91
N ASN A 144 -11.38 13.06 -16.54
CA ASN A 144 -11.45 11.60 -16.73
C ASN A 144 -10.58 10.83 -15.73
N VAL A 145 -10.01 11.49 -14.72
CA VAL A 145 -9.16 10.87 -13.70
C VAL A 145 -9.92 10.81 -12.39
N LEU A 146 -9.92 9.63 -11.77
CA LEU A 146 -10.39 9.40 -10.41
C LEU A 146 -9.17 9.26 -9.48
N SER A 147 -9.11 10.12 -8.47
CA SER A 147 -8.11 10.04 -7.40
C SER A 147 -8.76 9.45 -6.14
N PRO A 148 -8.12 8.46 -5.48
CA PRO A 148 -8.71 7.78 -4.35
C PRO A 148 -8.84 8.71 -3.14
N ILE A 149 -9.94 8.56 -2.40
CA ILE A 149 -10.13 9.11 -1.07
C ILE A 149 -9.71 8.04 -0.08
N TRP A 150 -8.58 8.25 0.61
CA TRP A 150 -8.00 7.24 1.48
C TRP A 150 -8.75 7.13 2.82
N SER A 151 -9.49 6.03 3.00
CA SER A 151 -10.06 5.64 4.30
C SER A 151 -8.99 4.96 5.16
N ARG A 152 -8.43 5.69 6.13
CA ARG A 152 -7.32 5.22 6.99
C ARG A 152 -7.77 4.43 8.21
N THR A 153 -9.08 4.30 8.43
CA THR A 153 -9.64 3.55 9.55
C THR A 153 -9.41 2.06 9.34
N ILE A 154 -8.63 1.45 10.23
CA ILE A 154 -8.32 0.01 10.25
C ILE A 154 -9.60 -0.79 10.47
N GLU A 155 -9.85 -1.77 9.60
CA GLU A 155 -11.03 -2.62 9.62
C GLU A 155 -10.94 -3.75 10.65
N GLY A 156 -9.72 -4.20 10.97
CA GLY A 156 -9.47 -5.25 11.95
C GLY A 156 -9.94 -6.63 11.49
N ILE A 157 -9.93 -6.86 10.17
CA ILE A 157 -10.39 -8.11 9.55
C ILE A 157 -9.23 -9.08 9.48
N GLU A 158 -9.48 -10.36 9.76
CA GLU A 158 -8.48 -11.40 9.57
C GLU A 158 -8.26 -11.69 8.07
N VAL A 159 -7.12 -11.24 7.54
CA VAL A 159 -6.75 -11.36 6.13
C VAL A 159 -5.54 -12.26 5.87
N GLY A 160 -5.09 -12.98 6.91
CA GLY A 160 -3.88 -13.81 6.87
C GLY A 160 -2.61 -13.00 6.63
N ASP A 161 -1.53 -13.69 6.29
CA ASP A 161 -0.25 -13.06 5.96
C ASP A 161 -0.27 -12.49 4.53
N MET A 162 0.28 -11.29 4.36
CA MET A 162 0.50 -10.71 3.04
C MET A 162 1.55 -11.52 2.27
N VAL A 163 1.39 -11.59 0.95
CA VAL A 163 2.30 -12.25 0.03
C VAL A 163 3.04 -11.23 -0.82
N LYS A 164 4.30 -11.54 -1.14
CA LYS A 164 5.09 -10.79 -2.11
C LYS A 164 4.48 -10.98 -3.50
N THR A 165 4.04 -9.90 -4.14
CA THR A 165 3.44 -9.93 -5.48
C THR A 165 4.35 -9.36 -6.56
N ASN A 166 5.21 -8.41 -6.20
CA ASN A 166 6.15 -7.79 -7.12
C ASN A 166 7.44 -7.39 -6.39
N GLU A 167 8.55 -7.33 -7.12
CA GLU A 167 9.81 -6.78 -6.64
C GLU A 167 10.51 -6.00 -7.74
N LYS A 168 10.88 -4.76 -7.44
CA LYS A 168 11.66 -3.89 -8.31
C LYS A 168 13.04 -3.69 -7.72
N VAL A 169 14.07 -4.16 -8.41
CA VAL A 169 15.47 -3.93 -8.05
C VAL A 169 15.92 -2.56 -8.56
N ILE A 170 16.53 -1.77 -7.68
CA ILE A 170 17.01 -0.43 -7.99
C ILE A 170 18.48 -0.54 -8.40
N THR A 171 18.77 -0.33 -9.68
CA THR A 171 20.14 -0.45 -10.23
C THR A 171 20.87 0.89 -10.27
N TYR A 172 22.18 0.87 -10.51
CA TYR A 172 22.91 2.04 -11.00
C TYR A 172 22.82 2.08 -12.53
N ASP A 173 22.38 3.20 -13.10
CA ASP A 173 22.14 3.32 -14.54
C ASP A 173 23.26 4.05 -15.25
N VAL A 174 23.62 3.52 -16.41
CA VAL A 174 24.38 4.24 -17.42
C VAL A 174 23.39 4.79 -18.44
N PHE A 175 23.58 6.03 -18.88
CA PHE A 175 22.68 6.68 -19.84
C PHE A 175 23.24 6.61 -21.26
N THR A 176 22.40 6.85 -22.25
CA THR A 176 22.82 7.17 -23.62
C THR A 176 23.19 8.66 -23.72
N SER A 177 23.76 9.06 -24.85
CA SER A 177 23.94 10.48 -25.18
C SER A 177 22.62 11.27 -25.23
N THR A 178 21.49 10.59 -25.47
CA THR A 178 20.13 11.16 -25.49
C THR A 178 19.44 11.18 -24.13
N GLY A 179 20.06 10.61 -23.08
CA GLY A 179 19.54 10.62 -21.70
C GLY A 179 18.61 9.44 -21.35
N THR A 180 18.45 8.45 -22.22
CA THR A 180 17.74 7.19 -21.89
C THR A 180 18.67 6.18 -21.21
N VAL A 181 18.15 5.20 -20.47
CA VAL A 181 18.99 4.17 -19.84
C VAL A 181 19.60 3.25 -20.91
N HIS A 182 20.91 3.03 -20.83
CA HIS A 182 21.67 2.12 -21.68
C HIS A 182 21.78 0.72 -21.03
N PRO A 183 21.82 -0.39 -21.79
CA PRO A 183 21.95 -1.75 -21.25
C PRO A 183 23.28 -2.07 -20.53
N LEU A 184 24.29 -1.19 -20.65
CA LEU A 184 25.58 -1.34 -20.00
C LEU A 184 25.40 -1.24 -18.47
N LYS A 185 25.75 -2.31 -17.76
CA LYS A 185 25.82 -2.32 -16.30
C LYS A 185 27.26 -2.06 -15.86
N LEU A 186 27.44 -1.04 -15.03
CA LEU A 186 28.70 -0.76 -14.35
C LEU A 186 28.55 -1.06 -12.86
N GLU A 187 29.44 -1.90 -12.33
CA GLU A 187 29.60 -2.18 -10.91
C GLU A 187 30.87 -1.47 -10.42
N PRO A 188 30.73 -0.33 -9.73
CA PRO A 188 31.89 0.43 -9.26
C PRO A 188 32.52 -0.16 -8.00
N PHE A 189 33.85 -0.13 -7.96
CA PHE A 189 34.66 -0.40 -6.80
C PHE A 189 35.54 0.81 -6.53
N ILE A 190 35.60 1.25 -5.27
CA ILE A 190 36.48 2.31 -4.80
C ILE A 190 37.70 1.68 -4.17
N VAL A 191 38.87 1.99 -4.71
CA VAL A 191 40.17 1.62 -4.16
C VAL A 191 40.72 2.83 -3.40
N PHE A 192 40.91 2.69 -2.10
CA PHE A 192 41.56 3.70 -1.27
C PHE A 192 43.06 3.40 -1.21
N PHE A 193 43.86 4.36 -1.66
CA PHE A 193 45.30 4.18 -1.82
C PHE A 193 46.08 5.28 -1.11
N ASP A 194 47.04 4.89 -0.28
CA ASP A 194 47.99 5.79 0.37
C ASP A 194 49.14 6.13 -0.58
N VAL A 195 49.09 7.34 -1.11
CA VAL A 195 50.06 7.83 -2.07
C VAL A 195 51.45 8.01 -1.45
N VAL A 196 51.56 8.34 -0.17
CA VAL A 196 52.85 8.64 0.48
C VAL A 196 53.62 7.36 0.79
N SER A 197 52.93 6.34 1.27
CA SER A 197 53.52 5.01 1.47
C SER A 197 53.94 4.36 0.14
N ALA A 198 53.22 4.66 -0.94
CA ALA A 198 53.54 4.18 -2.28
C ALA A 198 54.73 4.89 -2.94
N SER A 199 54.92 6.19 -2.67
CA SER A 199 55.96 7.02 -3.29
C SER A 199 57.30 7.02 -2.55
N GLY A 200 57.46 6.18 -1.51
CA GLY A 200 58.72 6.08 -0.76
C GLY A 200 59.07 7.33 0.06
N GLY A 201 58.09 8.19 0.38
CA GLY A 201 58.31 9.38 1.20
C GLY A 201 58.81 10.62 0.45
N GLU A 202 58.93 10.58 -0.88
CA GLU A 202 59.20 11.79 -1.66
C GLU A 202 57.94 12.66 -1.78
N ASN A 203 58.08 13.96 -1.50
CA ASN A 203 57.02 14.97 -1.51
C ASN A 203 56.54 15.27 -2.95
N PHE A 204 55.82 14.34 -3.58
CA PHE A 204 55.26 14.49 -4.92
C PHE A 204 53.91 15.24 -4.96
N MET A 205 53.68 16.25 -4.11
CA MET A 205 52.35 16.83 -3.94
C MET A 205 52.35 18.38 -3.95
N THR A 206 52.31 18.96 -5.15
CA THR A 206 51.80 20.33 -5.39
C THR A 206 50.53 20.30 -6.25
N ARG A 207 49.53 19.50 -5.86
CA ARG A 207 48.15 19.72 -6.31
C ARG A 207 47.19 19.60 -5.13
N THR A 208 46.70 20.76 -4.73
CA THR A 208 45.68 21.05 -3.73
C THR A 208 44.62 19.95 -3.63
N ALA A 209 44.71 19.12 -2.59
CA ALA A 209 43.61 18.28 -2.15
C ALA A 209 42.66 19.15 -1.31
N GLN A 210 41.54 19.59 -1.89
CA GLN A 210 40.45 20.07 -1.04
C GLN A 210 39.81 18.84 -0.41
N GLY A 211 40.04 18.69 0.90
CA GLY A 211 39.45 17.62 1.70
C GLY A 211 37.93 17.70 1.71
N VAL A 212 37.29 16.55 1.85
CA VAL A 212 35.90 16.49 2.32
C VAL A 212 35.93 16.92 3.79
N ASN A 213 35.31 18.05 4.14
CA ASN A 213 35.30 18.63 5.50
C ASN A 213 36.66 19.02 6.10
N GLY A 214 37.64 19.46 5.30
CA GLY A 214 38.87 20.07 5.83
C GLY A 214 39.90 19.11 6.44
N PHE A 215 39.64 17.79 6.40
CA PHE A 215 40.65 16.76 6.65
C PHE A 215 41.21 16.29 5.31
N ALA A 216 42.53 16.39 5.12
CA ALA A 216 43.20 15.96 3.89
C ALA A 216 44.14 14.78 4.20
N PRO A 217 43.62 13.55 4.35
CA PRO A 217 44.49 12.39 4.45
C PRO A 217 45.20 12.16 3.10
N ASN A 218 46.37 11.52 3.11
CA ASN A 218 47.13 11.11 1.91
C ASN A 218 46.44 9.99 1.08
N ILE A 219 45.19 9.70 1.41
CA ILE A 219 44.37 8.64 0.84
C ILE A 219 43.62 9.21 -0.37
N ARG A 220 43.81 8.59 -1.54
CA ARG A 220 43.11 8.96 -2.77
C ARG A 220 42.12 7.86 -3.15
N PRO A 221 40.84 8.18 -3.39
CA PRO A 221 39.86 7.23 -3.92
C PRO A 221 40.01 7.10 -5.45
N PHE A 222 40.21 5.87 -5.90
CA PHE A 222 40.21 5.49 -7.30
C PHE A 222 39.00 4.62 -7.61
N ILE A 223 38.40 4.81 -8.78
CA ILE A 223 37.25 4.03 -9.23
C ILE A 223 37.71 3.07 -10.32
N VAL A 224 37.38 1.80 -10.13
CA VAL A 224 37.47 0.75 -11.14
C VAL A 224 36.08 0.13 -11.34
N PHE A 225 35.84 -0.45 -12.51
CA PHE A 225 34.53 -0.99 -12.85
C PHE A 225 34.62 -2.47 -13.20
N LYS A 226 33.66 -3.24 -12.71
CA LYS A 226 33.25 -4.47 -13.39
C LYS A 226 32.08 -4.16 -14.30
N HIS A 227 32.02 -4.78 -15.48
CA HIS A 227 30.95 -4.55 -16.45
C HIS A 227 30.49 -5.82 -17.15
N ASN A 228 29.25 -5.80 -17.63
CA ASN A 228 28.59 -6.93 -18.29
C ASN A 228 28.81 -6.99 -19.82
N SER A 229 29.54 -6.04 -20.40
CA SER A 229 29.85 -6.04 -21.83
C SER A 229 31.06 -6.93 -22.16
N ASN A 230 31.02 -7.60 -23.31
CA ASN A 230 32.17 -8.30 -23.90
C ASN A 230 33.12 -7.34 -24.64
N LYS A 231 32.73 -6.07 -24.78
CA LYS A 231 33.53 -5.02 -25.43
C LYS A 231 34.53 -4.40 -24.46
N THR A 232 35.60 -3.83 -25.00
CA THR A 232 36.56 -3.04 -24.24
C THR A 232 35.92 -1.72 -23.79
N LEU A 233 35.95 -1.45 -22.49
CA LEU A 233 35.43 -0.22 -21.92
C LEU A 233 36.48 0.90 -21.98
N TRP A 234 36.10 2.06 -22.49
CA TRP A 234 36.95 3.25 -22.57
C TRP A 234 36.30 4.43 -21.88
N TYR A 235 37.06 5.20 -21.11
CA TYR A 235 36.64 6.48 -20.55
C TYR A 235 37.14 7.64 -21.40
N ARG A 236 36.25 8.54 -21.83
CA ARG A 236 36.57 9.76 -22.58
C ARG A 236 36.27 11.01 -21.73
N PRO A 237 37.26 11.70 -21.14
CA PRO A 237 37.00 12.92 -20.40
C PRO A 237 36.54 14.02 -21.37
N GLY A 238 35.39 14.65 -21.13
CA GLY A 238 34.86 15.69 -22.02
C GLY A 238 33.98 15.18 -23.17
N GLY A 239 33.56 13.91 -23.11
CA GLY A 239 32.50 13.38 -23.98
C GLY A 239 32.96 12.89 -25.36
N ALA A 240 32.02 12.85 -26.31
CA ALA A 240 32.18 12.19 -27.61
C ALA A 240 33.35 12.72 -28.45
N ASN A 241 33.61 14.03 -28.35
CA ASN A 241 34.61 14.75 -29.15
C ASN A 241 36.00 14.79 -28.50
N SER A 242 36.17 14.16 -27.34
CA SER A 242 37.46 14.17 -26.66
C SER A 242 38.50 13.36 -27.45
N PRO A 243 39.67 13.94 -27.77
CA PRO A 243 40.75 13.21 -28.42
C PRO A 243 41.46 12.27 -27.45
N THR A 244 41.24 12.40 -26.14
CA THR A 244 41.82 11.54 -25.13
C THR A 244 40.83 10.45 -24.71
N MET A 245 41.33 9.22 -24.60
CA MET A 245 40.56 8.09 -24.13
C MET A 245 41.44 7.14 -23.33
N TYR A 246 40.86 6.56 -22.29
CA TYR A 246 41.56 5.73 -21.33
C TYR A 246 40.90 4.36 -21.24
N LYS A 247 41.67 3.31 -21.55
CA LYS A 247 41.19 1.93 -21.48
C LYS A 247 40.95 1.55 -20.03
N MET A 248 39.78 1.02 -19.73
CA MET A 248 39.37 0.56 -18.40
C MET A 248 39.42 -0.97 -18.36
N ALA A 249 39.93 -1.56 -17.28
CA ALA A 249 39.83 -3.01 -17.10
C ALA A 249 38.43 -3.41 -16.64
N ASN A 250 38.01 -4.60 -17.04
CA ASN A 250 36.89 -5.28 -16.40
C ASN A 250 37.39 -5.88 -15.08
N PHE A 251 37.17 -5.17 -13.99
CA PHE A 251 37.69 -5.52 -12.67
C PHE A 251 37.12 -6.86 -12.18
N ASN A 252 38.01 -7.77 -11.79
CA ASN A 252 37.68 -9.14 -11.35
C ASN A 252 38.06 -9.40 -9.88
N GLY A 253 38.29 -8.34 -9.09
CA GLY A 253 38.71 -8.46 -7.69
C GLY A 253 40.23 -8.44 -7.49
N GLN A 254 41.03 -8.33 -8.56
CA GLN A 254 42.48 -8.19 -8.48
C GLN A 254 42.94 -6.90 -9.16
N LEU A 255 43.83 -6.16 -8.48
CA LEU A 255 44.64 -5.11 -9.08
C LEU A 255 46.01 -5.77 -9.34
N ARG A 256 46.41 -5.97 -10.60
CA ARG A 256 47.71 -6.57 -10.92
C ARG A 256 48.67 -5.56 -11.55
N GLN A 257 49.90 -5.55 -11.03
CA GLN A 257 51.12 -5.48 -11.84
C GLN A 257 51.92 -6.76 -11.62
N PRO A 258 52.10 -7.63 -12.63
CA PRO A 258 53.08 -8.70 -12.55
C PRO A 258 54.44 -8.13 -12.97
N ASN A 259 55.33 -7.98 -11.98
CA ASN A 259 56.78 -7.84 -12.13
C ASN A 259 57.30 -6.45 -12.59
N ASP A 260 57.96 -5.77 -11.64
CA ASP A 260 59.20 -5.00 -11.80
C ASP A 260 59.37 -4.16 -13.09
N VAL A 261 59.00 -2.88 -13.05
CA VAL A 261 59.72 -1.87 -13.84
C VAL A 261 59.82 -0.54 -13.10
N ASN A 262 61.04 -0.01 -13.09
CA ASN A 262 61.47 1.21 -12.44
C ASN A 262 61.09 2.47 -13.27
N ILE A 263 59.80 2.71 -13.52
CA ILE A 263 59.38 3.81 -14.40
C ILE A 263 58.87 5.00 -13.58
N ASP A 264 59.80 5.89 -13.23
CA ASP A 264 59.53 7.25 -12.74
C ASP A 264 59.03 8.20 -13.84
N ASN A 265 58.89 7.77 -15.09
CA ASN A 265 58.58 8.65 -16.21
C ASN A 265 57.64 8.02 -17.24
N TYR A 266 56.36 8.38 -17.14
CA TYR A 266 55.40 8.26 -18.24
C TYR A 266 55.70 9.34 -19.27
N VAL A 267 55.87 8.95 -20.54
CA VAL A 267 55.88 9.89 -21.66
C VAL A 267 54.58 9.70 -22.44
N SER A 268 53.58 10.51 -22.12
CA SER A 268 52.52 10.87 -23.06
C SER A 268 52.88 12.22 -23.64
N GLY A 269 52.87 12.35 -24.97
CA GLY A 269 53.09 13.57 -25.75
C GLY A 269 53.35 14.84 -24.93
N VAL A 270 54.62 15.27 -24.92
CA VAL A 270 55.12 16.54 -24.37
C VAL A 270 54.82 16.82 -22.88
N SER A 271 54.33 15.87 -22.07
CA SER A 271 54.11 16.07 -20.62
C SER A 271 54.30 14.79 -19.80
N TYR A 272 55.24 14.83 -18.84
CA TYR A 272 55.51 13.75 -17.87
C TYR A 272 54.32 13.56 -16.91
N ARG A 273 53.74 12.36 -16.80
CA ARG A 273 52.70 12.03 -15.78
C ARG A 273 52.99 10.72 -15.03
N GLN A 274 53.60 10.77 -13.86
CA GLN A 274 54.00 9.57 -13.11
C GLN A 274 52.80 8.71 -12.66
N GLY A 275 52.86 7.38 -12.88
CA GLY A 275 51.92 6.40 -12.33
C GLY A 275 52.45 5.75 -11.05
N TYR A 276 51.59 5.16 -10.21
CA TYR A 276 52.03 4.53 -8.95
C TYR A 276 52.54 3.10 -9.18
N LYS A 277 53.82 2.87 -8.91
CA LYS A 277 54.54 1.57 -9.01
C LYS A 277 53.91 0.43 -8.16
N ARG A 278 53.03 0.77 -7.23
CA ARG A 278 52.56 -0.07 -6.11
C ARG A 278 51.03 -0.27 -6.05
N PHE A 279 50.32 0.00 -7.15
CA PHE A 279 48.85 -0.13 -7.20
C PHE A 279 48.40 -1.58 -7.44
N ALA A 280 48.67 -2.47 -6.47
CA ALA A 280 48.35 -3.89 -6.51
C ALA A 280 47.61 -4.34 -5.24
N THR A 281 46.75 -5.36 -5.34
CA THR A 281 45.89 -5.84 -4.24
C THR A 281 46.62 -6.44 -3.05
N ASP A 282 47.90 -6.73 -3.19
CA ASP A 282 48.80 -7.27 -2.17
C ASP A 282 49.75 -6.20 -1.60
N ASP A 283 49.68 -4.97 -2.09
CA ASP A 283 50.53 -3.87 -1.63
C ASP A 283 49.95 -3.20 -0.38
N SER A 284 50.81 -2.91 0.61
CA SER A 284 50.45 -2.19 1.83
C SER A 284 49.91 -0.77 1.60
N ALA A 285 50.17 -0.18 0.44
CA ALA A 285 49.63 1.12 0.06
C ALA A 285 48.15 1.08 -0.35
N VAL A 286 47.61 -0.09 -0.73
CA VAL A 286 46.16 -0.27 -0.91
C VAL A 286 45.54 -0.49 0.47
N ILE A 287 44.81 0.52 0.94
CA ILE A 287 44.20 0.51 2.28
C ILE A 287 42.93 -0.35 2.28
N SER A 288 42.06 -0.13 1.31
CA SER A 288 40.78 -0.83 1.19
C SER A 288 40.26 -0.83 -0.25
N ILE A 289 39.49 -1.85 -0.60
CA ILE A 289 38.73 -1.89 -1.85
C ILE A 289 37.27 -2.12 -1.49
N VAL A 290 36.42 -1.12 -1.74
CA VAL A 290 35.02 -1.14 -1.33
C VAL A 290 34.13 -1.21 -2.57
N LYS A 291 33.27 -2.22 -2.66
CA LYS A 291 32.20 -2.24 -3.67
C LYS A 291 31.16 -1.19 -3.32
N VAL A 292 30.76 -0.40 -4.31
CA VAL A 292 29.74 0.63 -4.13
C VAL A 292 28.63 0.42 -5.14
N ASN A 293 27.38 0.31 -4.69
CA ASN A 293 26.26 0.00 -5.59
C ASN A 293 25.76 1.22 -6.34
N TYR A 294 25.98 2.42 -5.83
CA TYR A 294 25.52 3.68 -6.41
C TYR A 294 26.56 4.78 -6.25
N LEU A 295 27.13 5.28 -7.35
CA LEU A 295 28.03 6.45 -7.33
C LEU A 295 27.23 7.74 -7.24
N PRO A 296 27.69 8.81 -6.57
CA PRO A 296 26.96 10.10 -6.46
C PRO A 296 26.83 10.88 -7.79
N PHE A 297 27.27 10.30 -8.90
CA PHE A 297 27.22 10.81 -10.26
C PHE A 297 27.01 9.66 -11.25
N SER A 298 26.67 9.97 -12.49
CA SER A 298 26.32 8.97 -13.51
C SER A 298 27.22 9.05 -14.73
N PHE A 299 27.29 7.93 -15.46
CA PHE A 299 27.98 7.85 -16.75
C PHE A 299 26.97 7.83 -17.90
N LYS A 300 27.41 8.25 -19.07
CA LYS A 300 26.71 8.06 -20.34
C LYS A 300 27.63 7.41 -21.37
N VAL A 301 27.05 6.58 -22.24
CA VAL A 301 27.71 6.07 -23.44
C VAL A 301 27.73 7.18 -24.48
N VAL A 302 28.92 7.52 -24.95
CA VAL A 302 29.18 8.56 -25.95
C VAL A 302 29.58 8.01 -27.32
N GLY A 303 29.81 6.70 -27.40
CA GLY A 303 30.07 5.97 -28.63
C GLY A 303 30.17 4.47 -28.36
N GLU A 304 29.89 3.67 -29.38
CA GLU A 304 30.01 2.21 -29.32
C GLU A 304 30.30 1.69 -30.74
N ASP A 305 31.29 0.80 -30.87
CA ASP A 305 31.63 0.09 -32.11
C ASP A 305 31.64 -1.43 -31.88
N GLU A 306 32.15 -2.23 -32.83
CA GLU A 306 32.12 -3.69 -32.73
C GLU A 306 32.85 -4.22 -31.49
N ASP A 307 33.97 -3.59 -31.12
CA ASP A 307 34.88 -4.09 -30.07
C ASP A 307 34.93 -3.20 -28.83
N ASN A 308 34.43 -1.96 -28.91
CA ASN A 308 34.63 -0.93 -27.89
C ASN A 308 33.34 -0.23 -27.49
N ILE A 309 33.28 0.18 -26.23
CA ILE A 309 32.25 1.06 -25.69
C ILE A 309 32.90 2.24 -24.97
N TYR A 310 32.45 3.45 -25.30
CA TYR A 310 33.03 4.69 -24.79
C TYR A 310 32.07 5.38 -23.82
N ILE A 311 32.50 5.58 -22.58
CA ILE A 311 31.74 6.25 -21.53
C ILE A 311 32.33 7.62 -21.17
N SER A 312 31.49 8.54 -20.72
CA SER A 312 31.85 9.83 -20.14
C SER A 312 30.92 10.16 -18.99
N LEU A 313 31.27 11.11 -18.13
CA LEU A 313 30.34 11.63 -17.14
C LEU A 313 29.11 12.27 -17.82
N THR A 314 27.94 12.19 -17.18
CA THR A 314 26.74 12.92 -17.65
C THR A 314 26.88 14.43 -17.53
N SER A 315 27.62 14.91 -16.51
CA SER A 315 27.91 16.33 -16.27
C SER A 315 29.36 16.55 -15.79
N ASP A 316 30.19 17.16 -16.63
CA ASP A 316 31.64 17.32 -16.38
C ASP A 316 31.99 18.46 -15.40
N SER A 317 31.04 19.33 -15.03
CA SER A 317 31.34 20.53 -14.22
C SER A 317 31.34 20.29 -12.70
N LYS A 318 30.77 19.17 -12.25
CA LYS A 318 30.57 18.84 -10.82
C LYS A 318 31.48 17.74 -10.31
N VAL A 319 32.03 16.93 -11.23
CA VAL A 319 32.91 15.81 -10.91
C VAL A 319 34.13 15.89 -11.81
N VAL A 320 35.32 15.85 -11.20
CA VAL A 320 36.58 15.80 -11.94
C VAL A 320 37.21 14.44 -11.69
N LEU A 321 37.27 13.63 -12.74
CA LEU A 321 37.97 12.36 -12.75
C LEU A 321 39.26 12.50 -13.54
N VAL A 322 40.37 12.02 -12.97
CA VAL A 322 41.67 11.97 -13.63
C VAL A 322 42.05 10.51 -13.82
N ASP A 323 42.54 10.18 -15.01
CA ASP A 323 43.06 8.87 -15.32
C ASP A 323 44.31 8.55 -14.51
N MET A 324 44.44 7.29 -14.12
CA MET A 324 45.65 6.77 -13.51
C MET A 324 46.01 5.44 -14.14
N PRO A 325 47.11 5.35 -14.91
CA PRO A 325 47.53 4.09 -15.51
C PRO A 325 48.01 3.10 -14.45
N TYR A 326 47.63 1.83 -14.61
CA TYR A 326 48.12 0.69 -13.83
C TYR A 326 48.20 -0.57 -14.72
N GLY A 327 49.04 -1.54 -14.33
CA GLY A 327 49.35 -2.72 -15.14
C GLY A 327 50.60 -2.56 -16.03
N THR A 328 51.17 -3.69 -16.48
CA THR A 328 52.30 -3.72 -17.44
C THR A 328 51.78 -3.73 -18.88
N PRO A 329 52.25 -2.86 -19.78
CA PRO A 329 51.95 -2.99 -21.20
C PRO A 329 52.66 -4.24 -21.73
N SER A 330 51.94 -5.13 -22.40
CA SER A 330 52.57 -6.13 -23.28
C SER A 330 53.17 -5.47 -24.53
N VAL A 331 52.73 -4.26 -24.86
CA VAL A 331 53.16 -3.42 -26.00
C VAL A 331 52.99 -1.94 -25.65
N SER A 332 53.86 -1.07 -26.16
CA SER A 332 53.75 0.39 -26.01
C SER A 332 52.34 0.89 -26.34
N GLY A 333 51.63 1.45 -25.36
CA GLY A 333 50.32 2.09 -25.54
C GLY A 333 49.11 1.33 -24.99
N ASP A 334 49.24 0.10 -24.51
CA ASP A 334 48.10 -0.69 -24.00
C ASP A 334 47.93 -0.62 -22.47
N TRP A 335 47.91 0.61 -21.94
CA TRP A 335 47.75 0.83 -20.50
C TRP A 335 46.30 0.74 -20.06
N ILE A 336 46.06 0.11 -18.91
CA ILE A 336 44.77 0.09 -18.23
C ILE A 336 44.73 1.25 -17.23
N HIS A 337 43.57 1.86 -17.04
CA HIS A 337 43.42 3.04 -16.20
C HIS A 337 42.37 2.84 -15.10
N ALA A 338 42.64 3.45 -13.94
CA ALA A 338 41.67 3.70 -12.88
C ALA A 338 41.30 5.18 -12.90
N LEU A 339 40.13 5.54 -12.37
CA LEU A 339 39.68 6.94 -12.34
C LEU A 339 39.84 7.51 -10.94
N GLN A 340 40.80 8.41 -10.74
CA GLN A 340 40.96 9.16 -9.51
C GLN A 340 39.84 10.20 -9.36
N VAL A 341 39.17 10.23 -8.21
CA VAL A 341 38.22 11.30 -7.90
C VAL A 341 39.00 12.50 -7.34
N VAL A 342 39.12 13.57 -8.13
CA VAL A 342 39.87 14.78 -7.76
C VAL A 342 38.95 15.86 -7.18
N THR A 343 37.73 15.96 -7.69
CA THR A 343 36.74 16.92 -7.21
C THR A 343 35.36 16.30 -7.28
N LEU A 344 34.59 16.49 -6.21
CA LEU A 344 33.21 16.07 -6.11
C LEU A 344 32.40 17.21 -5.49
N LYS A 345 31.64 17.94 -6.32
CA LYS A 345 30.70 19.00 -5.90
C LYS A 345 29.28 18.51 -6.18
N THR A 346 28.68 17.79 -5.24
CA THR A 346 27.44 17.05 -5.51
C THR A 346 26.20 17.94 -5.55
N SER A 347 25.41 17.78 -6.62
CA SER A 347 23.95 17.70 -6.55
C SER A 347 23.57 16.30 -7.04
N SER A 348 22.76 15.56 -6.30
CA SER A 348 22.43 14.14 -6.57
C SER A 348 21.89 13.91 -8.00
N HIS A 349 22.52 13.02 -8.79
CA HIS A 349 22.05 12.63 -10.14
C HIS A 349 21.38 11.25 -10.19
N ASN A 350 21.28 10.53 -9.07
CA ASN A 350 20.64 9.20 -8.99
C ASN A 350 19.16 9.29 -8.59
N ARG A 351 18.44 10.22 -9.20
CA ARG A 351 17.01 10.36 -8.95
C ARG A 351 16.28 9.36 -9.84
N LYS A 352 15.55 8.42 -9.25
CA LYS A 352 14.81 7.39 -9.96
C LYS A 352 13.35 7.38 -9.55
N GLU A 353 12.47 7.13 -10.50
CA GLU A 353 11.06 6.91 -10.23
C GLU A 353 10.88 5.61 -9.45
N LEU A 354 10.25 5.70 -8.28
CA LEU A 354 10.05 4.58 -7.37
C LEU A 354 8.63 4.04 -7.47
N LEU A 355 7.63 4.89 -7.21
CA LEU A 355 6.21 4.58 -7.18
C LEU A 355 5.42 5.66 -7.92
N ASP A 356 4.29 5.28 -8.49
CA ASP A 356 3.29 6.22 -9.00
C ASP A 356 2.15 6.37 -8.00
N LYS A 357 1.55 7.57 -7.97
CA LYS A 357 0.29 7.79 -7.27
C LYS A 357 -0.80 6.95 -7.92
N HIS A 358 -1.54 6.22 -7.09
CA HIS A 358 -2.66 5.44 -7.59
C HIS A 358 -3.76 6.36 -8.13
N ILE A 359 -4.11 6.20 -9.40
CA ILE A 359 -5.23 6.86 -10.07
C ILE A 359 -5.97 5.84 -10.93
N TYR A 360 -7.27 6.08 -11.13
CA TYR A 360 -8.06 5.34 -12.10
C TYR A 360 -8.46 6.27 -13.26
N THR A 361 -8.02 5.95 -14.47
CA THR A 361 -8.41 6.70 -15.67
C THR A 361 -9.65 6.08 -16.28
N ILE A 362 -10.73 6.87 -16.39
CA ILE A 362 -11.97 6.47 -17.05
C ILE A 362 -11.71 6.40 -18.56
N PRO A 363 -11.87 5.23 -19.20
CA PRO A 363 -11.71 5.11 -20.65
C PRO A 363 -12.76 5.98 -21.38
N LEU A 364 -12.34 6.68 -22.43
CA LEU A 364 -13.23 7.56 -23.22
C LEU A 364 -14.40 6.80 -23.86
N ASP A 365 -14.18 5.53 -24.21
CA ASP A 365 -15.15 4.63 -24.81
C ASP A 365 -16.06 3.93 -23.78
N LYS A 366 -15.69 3.95 -22.49
CA LYS A 366 -16.41 3.27 -21.40
C LYS A 366 -16.56 4.21 -20.21
N PRO A 367 -17.49 5.18 -20.28
CA PRO A 367 -17.78 6.03 -19.14
C PRO A 367 -18.33 5.21 -17.97
N ILE A 368 -18.28 5.79 -16.78
CA ILE A 368 -18.94 5.25 -15.59
C ILE A 368 -20.41 4.96 -15.92
N SER A 369 -20.85 3.74 -15.64
CA SER A 369 -22.21 3.29 -15.97
C SER A 369 -22.83 2.57 -14.79
N ILE A 370 -24.12 2.83 -14.57
CA ILE A 370 -24.93 2.09 -13.61
C ILE A 370 -25.04 0.59 -13.96
N THR A 371 -24.87 0.22 -15.24
CA THR A 371 -24.94 -1.19 -15.67
C THR A 371 -23.62 -1.95 -15.52
N GLN A 372 -22.57 -1.28 -15.06
CA GLN A 372 -21.25 -1.86 -14.91
C GLN A 372 -21.26 -2.96 -13.85
N GLN A 373 -20.61 -4.09 -14.16
CA GLN A 373 -20.41 -5.15 -13.17
C GLN A 373 -19.44 -4.68 -12.10
N ARG A 374 -19.71 -5.10 -10.86
CA ARG A 374 -18.84 -4.81 -9.72
C ARG A 374 -17.41 -5.31 -9.97
N SER A 375 -16.41 -4.57 -9.50
CA SER A 375 -15.01 -4.99 -9.55
C SER A 375 -14.21 -4.46 -8.36
N SER A 376 -13.31 -5.29 -7.81
CA SER A 376 -12.39 -4.91 -6.74
C SER A 376 -11.41 -3.82 -7.17
N VAL A 377 -11.19 -3.62 -8.48
CA VAL A 377 -10.35 -2.54 -9.02
C VAL A 377 -10.91 -1.15 -8.66
N PHE A 378 -12.22 -1.02 -8.44
CA PHE A 378 -12.85 0.25 -8.08
C PHE A 378 -12.85 0.53 -6.57
N GLU A 379 -12.21 -0.32 -5.78
CA GLU A 379 -12.22 -0.29 -4.33
C GLU A 379 -10.84 0.13 -3.78
N PRO A 380 -10.57 1.45 -3.65
CA PRO A 380 -9.26 1.95 -3.28
C PRO A 380 -8.89 1.60 -1.84
N LYS A 381 -9.85 1.26 -0.97
CA LYS A 381 -9.53 0.81 0.39
C LYS A 381 -8.68 -0.46 0.39
N LEU A 382 -8.77 -1.32 -0.62
CA LEU A 382 -7.92 -2.51 -0.80
C LEU A 382 -6.45 -2.19 -1.09
N LEU A 383 -6.13 -0.92 -1.35
CA LEU A 383 -4.77 -0.44 -1.59
C LEU A 383 -4.18 0.29 -0.38
N THR A 384 -4.88 0.28 0.76
CA THR A 384 -4.40 0.87 2.02
C THR A 384 -3.48 -0.10 2.76
N GLN A 385 -2.73 0.42 3.75
CA GLN A 385 -1.70 -0.29 4.51
C GLN A 385 -2.13 -1.65 5.12
N GLU A 386 -3.42 -1.82 5.41
CA GLU A 386 -3.98 -3.07 5.96
C GLU A 386 -4.02 -4.20 4.92
N PHE A 387 -4.08 -3.86 3.63
CA PHE A 387 -4.25 -4.82 2.53
C PHE A 387 -3.09 -4.81 1.53
N MET A 388 -2.35 -3.71 1.43
CA MET A 388 -1.22 -3.53 0.54
C MET A 388 -0.19 -2.57 1.13
N ASN A 389 1.08 -2.95 1.10
CA ASN A 389 2.19 -2.04 1.42
C ASN A 389 3.41 -2.36 0.55
N TYR A 390 4.38 -1.45 0.57
CA TYR A 390 5.67 -1.65 -0.06
C TYR A 390 6.76 -1.68 1.01
N LYS A 391 7.79 -2.49 0.81
CA LYS A 391 9.00 -2.46 1.63
C LYS A 391 10.19 -2.11 0.76
N LEU A 392 10.88 -1.04 1.12
CA LEU A 392 12.15 -0.65 0.54
C LEU A 392 13.27 -1.16 1.44
N THR A 393 14.09 -2.09 0.97
CA THR A 393 15.15 -2.72 1.75
C THR A 393 16.41 -2.91 0.94
N SER A 394 17.57 -2.79 1.58
CA SER A 394 18.87 -3.22 1.03
C SER A 394 19.28 -4.61 1.54
N MET A 395 18.39 -5.29 2.28
CA MET A 395 18.64 -6.50 3.08
C MET A 395 19.77 -6.37 4.14
N LYS A 396 20.43 -5.21 4.20
CA LYS A 396 21.51 -4.86 5.15
C LYS A 396 21.08 -3.81 6.18
N SER A 397 19.95 -3.15 5.95
CA SER A 397 19.36 -2.15 6.83
C SER A 397 17.94 -2.55 7.23
N GLU A 398 17.39 -1.91 8.26
CA GLU A 398 15.95 -2.04 8.52
C GLU A 398 15.14 -1.61 7.28
N PRO A 399 14.09 -2.37 6.91
CA PRO A 399 13.25 -2.03 5.77
C PRO A 399 12.40 -0.79 6.08
N LEU A 400 12.25 0.09 5.08
CA LEU A 400 11.30 1.20 5.14
C LEU A 400 9.97 0.76 4.54
N THR A 401 8.92 0.75 5.35
CA THR A 401 7.56 0.46 4.88
C THR A 401 6.92 1.71 4.28
N LEU A 402 6.46 1.61 3.04
CA LEU A 402 5.77 2.66 2.30
C LEU A 402 4.32 2.27 2.07
N VAL A 403 3.42 3.25 2.09
CA VAL A 403 1.97 3.06 1.96
C VAL A 403 1.39 4.05 0.95
N ASN A 404 0.38 3.66 0.18
CA ASN A 404 -0.16 4.50 -0.91
C ASN A 404 -0.77 5.81 -0.39
N GLU A 405 -1.30 5.79 0.82
CA GLU A 405 -2.00 6.90 1.48
C GLU A 405 -1.10 8.11 1.74
N ASN A 406 0.22 7.89 1.77
CA ASN A 406 1.22 8.91 2.03
C ASN A 406 1.92 9.42 0.75
N ILE A 407 1.51 8.96 -0.43
CA ILE A 407 1.98 9.50 -1.70
C ILE A 407 1.25 10.83 -1.95
N VAL A 408 2.00 11.93 -1.96
CA VAL A 408 1.45 13.29 -2.07
C VAL A 408 1.44 13.74 -3.52
N ASP A 409 2.61 13.66 -4.16
CA ASP A 409 2.83 14.03 -5.55
C ASP A 409 2.39 12.91 -6.49
N ASP A 410 2.34 13.19 -7.79
CA ASP A 410 1.96 12.18 -8.81
C ASP A 410 2.91 10.98 -8.83
N LYS A 411 4.15 11.18 -8.39
CA LYS A 411 5.21 10.17 -8.38
C LYS A 411 6.10 10.32 -7.16
N VAL A 412 6.52 9.20 -6.61
CA VAL A 412 7.59 9.11 -5.61
C VAL A 412 8.90 8.84 -6.32
N TYR A 413 9.92 9.60 -5.99
CA TYR A 413 11.27 9.38 -6.48
C TYR A 413 12.20 8.96 -5.35
N ILE A 414 13.07 8.02 -5.64
CA ILE A 414 14.17 7.63 -4.78
C ILE A 414 15.44 8.35 -5.24
N THR A 415 16.13 8.99 -4.30
CA THR A 415 17.45 9.56 -4.51
C THR A 415 18.42 8.86 -3.57
N ILE A 416 19.37 8.10 -4.13
CA ILE A 416 20.41 7.42 -3.35
C ILE A 416 21.68 8.26 -3.36
N ARG A 417 22.07 8.74 -2.17
CA ARG A 417 23.32 9.47 -1.93
C ARG A 417 24.35 8.53 -1.33
N ASN A 418 25.59 8.67 -1.77
CA ASN A 418 26.68 7.82 -1.31
C ASN A 418 27.94 8.66 -1.02
N SER A 419 28.64 8.37 0.08
CA SER A 419 29.91 9.00 0.40
C SER A 419 31.08 8.25 -0.24
N LEU A 420 32.00 8.94 -0.91
CA LEU A 420 33.21 8.32 -1.48
C LEU A 420 34.37 8.38 -0.47
N ASP A 421 34.12 7.89 0.75
CA ASP A 421 35.09 7.86 1.85
C ASP A 421 35.32 6.41 2.33
N VAL A 422 36.42 6.17 3.05
CA VAL A 422 36.82 4.85 3.56
C VAL A 422 35.69 4.22 4.37
N TRP A 423 34.91 5.05 5.08
CA TRP A 423 33.64 4.67 5.70
C TRP A 423 32.46 5.06 4.80
N ASN A 424 32.23 4.24 3.77
CA ASN A 424 31.16 4.41 2.81
C ASN A 424 29.78 4.36 3.51
N ASN A 425 28.99 5.42 3.34
CA ASN A 425 27.66 5.56 3.89
C ASN A 425 26.67 5.88 2.77
N GLU A 426 25.57 5.13 2.75
CA GLU A 426 24.46 5.32 1.85
C GLU A 426 23.30 5.99 2.58
N ASP A 427 22.72 7.03 1.97
CA ASP A 427 21.55 7.76 2.46
C ASP A 427 20.50 7.79 1.35
N VAL A 428 19.36 7.16 1.61
CA VAL A 428 18.21 7.13 0.72
C VAL A 428 17.25 8.24 1.10
N ILE A 429 16.83 9.04 0.12
CA ILE A 429 15.79 10.04 0.26
C ILE A 429 14.61 9.67 -0.61
N LEU A 430 13.41 9.85 -0.09
CA LEU A 430 12.17 9.77 -0.87
C LEU A 430 11.60 11.17 -1.09
N GLU A 431 11.43 11.53 -2.35
CA GLU A 431 10.77 12.76 -2.81
C GLU A 431 9.34 12.43 -3.27
N GLY A 432 8.36 13.27 -2.97
CA GLY A 432 6.95 13.06 -3.28
C GLY A 432 6.20 12.15 -2.30
N TYR A 433 6.87 11.73 -1.21
CA TYR A 433 6.31 10.86 -0.18
C TYR A 433 6.25 11.57 1.18
N ASN A 434 5.08 11.52 1.83
CA ASN A 434 4.78 12.11 3.13
C ASN A 434 5.31 13.56 3.29
N ASN A 435 5.03 14.44 2.31
CA ASN A 435 5.52 15.82 2.29
C ASN A 435 7.05 15.96 2.40
N ASN A 436 7.81 15.02 1.84
CA ASN A 436 9.28 15.00 1.90
C ASN A 436 9.83 14.98 3.33
N ASP A 437 9.11 14.32 4.25
CA ASP A 437 9.51 14.20 5.65
C ASP A 437 10.94 13.66 5.80
N PHE A 438 11.71 14.30 6.67
CA PHE A 438 13.09 13.95 6.98
C PHE A 438 13.22 12.53 7.52
N TYR A 439 12.20 12.01 8.22
CA TYR A 439 12.22 10.66 8.80
C TYR A 439 12.05 9.53 7.78
N ASN A 440 11.67 9.84 6.52
CA ASN A 440 11.61 8.86 5.44
C ASN A 440 12.96 8.66 4.75
N ARG A 441 14.00 8.42 5.55
CA ARG A 441 15.37 8.20 5.08
C ARG A 441 15.92 6.92 5.65
N LEU A 442 16.55 6.13 4.78
CA LEU A 442 17.34 4.97 5.19
C LEU A 442 18.81 5.37 5.16
N ARG A 443 19.51 5.11 6.27
CA ARG A 443 20.96 5.25 6.34
C ARG A 443 21.59 3.91 6.59
N THR A 444 22.46 3.52 5.70
CA THR A 444 23.13 2.22 5.75
C THR A 444 24.63 2.46 5.67
N LYS A 445 25.36 1.97 6.67
CA LYS A 445 26.81 1.88 6.56
C LYS A 445 27.14 0.72 5.63
N ASN A 446 27.83 1.00 4.52
CA ASN A 446 28.19 -0.02 3.57
C ASN A 446 29.52 -0.66 4.00
N ASN A 447 29.45 -1.92 4.43
CA ASN A 447 30.64 -2.71 4.81
C ASN A 447 31.02 -3.70 3.69
N ALA A 448 30.91 -3.30 2.41
CA ALA A 448 31.24 -4.14 1.26
C ALA A 448 32.73 -4.07 0.86
N GLU A 449 33.62 -4.31 1.83
CA GLU A 449 35.07 -4.31 1.62
C GLU A 449 35.59 -5.66 1.12
N LEU A 450 36.26 -5.67 -0.03
CA LEU A 450 36.97 -6.84 -0.52
C LEU A 450 38.18 -7.16 0.36
N THR A 451 38.43 -8.45 0.51
CA THR A 451 39.63 -8.96 1.17
C THR A 451 40.90 -8.52 0.43
N ILE A 452 41.87 -8.00 1.19
CA ILE A 452 43.22 -7.61 0.71
C ILE A 452 44.23 -8.58 1.32
N ALA A 453 45.17 -9.12 0.54
CA ALA A 453 46.11 -10.14 1.00
C ALA A 453 47.38 -9.55 1.67
N THR A 454 47.22 -8.77 2.75
CA THR A 454 48.33 -8.14 3.51
C THR A 454 48.57 -8.80 4.89
N ASP A 455 49.70 -8.53 5.54
CA ASP A 455 49.98 -9.08 6.88
C ASP A 455 49.02 -8.53 7.95
N THR A 456 48.59 -7.27 7.83
CA THR A 456 47.54 -6.66 8.66
C THR A 456 46.18 -7.36 8.49
N TYR A 457 45.91 -7.90 7.31
CA TYR A 457 44.69 -8.69 7.06
C TYR A 457 44.70 -10.05 7.77
N LYS A 458 45.88 -10.69 7.95
CA LYS A 458 45.99 -11.91 8.77
C LYS A 458 45.58 -11.63 10.22
N GLU A 459 45.92 -10.46 10.77
CA GLU A 459 45.46 -10.02 12.08
C GLU A 459 43.94 -9.70 12.12
N TYR A 460 43.40 -9.02 11.10
CA TYR A 460 41.96 -8.74 10.98
C TYR A 460 41.12 -10.01 10.90
N ILE A 461 41.52 -11.00 10.09
CA ILE A 461 40.87 -12.32 10.05
C ILE A 461 40.99 -13.05 11.38
N ASN A 462 42.15 -12.99 12.06
CA ASN A 462 42.30 -13.62 13.37
C ASN A 462 41.40 -12.97 14.43
N ASN A 463 41.21 -11.65 14.37
CA ASN A 463 40.30 -10.92 15.27
C ASN A 463 38.82 -11.16 14.95
N ASN A 464 38.44 -11.24 13.66
CA ASN A 464 37.07 -11.54 13.26
C ASN A 464 36.71 -13.04 13.39
N ARG A 465 37.68 -13.96 13.27
CA ARG A 465 37.51 -15.37 13.64
C ARG A 465 37.16 -15.54 15.12
N ASN A 466 37.69 -14.69 16.00
CA ASN A 466 37.33 -14.72 17.42
C ASN A 466 35.89 -14.22 17.68
N GLN A 467 35.35 -13.31 16.86
CA GLN A 467 33.90 -12.97 16.90
C GLN A 467 33.02 -14.10 16.34
N ILE A 468 33.48 -14.84 15.33
CA ILE A 468 32.79 -16.04 14.81
C ILE A 468 32.75 -17.15 15.86
N ALA A 469 33.78 -17.28 16.71
CA ALA A 469 33.79 -18.22 17.83
C ALA A 469 32.84 -17.81 18.98
N VAL A 470 32.67 -16.50 19.25
CA VAL A 470 31.71 -15.99 20.25
C VAL A 470 30.25 -16.13 19.81
N SER A 471 29.99 -16.24 18.49
CA SER A 471 28.67 -16.58 17.95
C SER A 471 28.26 -18.04 18.22
N GLN A 472 29.23 -18.96 18.36
CA GLN A 472 28.95 -20.36 18.71
C GLN A 472 28.61 -20.56 20.19
N THR A 473 28.93 -19.61 21.07
CA THR A 473 28.60 -19.65 22.51
C THR A 473 27.28 -18.95 22.88
N LEU A 474 26.51 -18.47 21.90
CA LEU A 474 25.11 -18.06 22.04
C LEU A 474 24.13 -19.09 21.45
N GLY A 475 24.64 -20.24 20.97
CA GLY A 475 23.87 -21.42 20.54
C GLY A 475 23.23 -22.21 21.69
N GLY A 476 22.85 -21.53 22.77
CA GLY A 476 22.38 -22.13 24.02
C GLY A 476 21.18 -21.43 24.65
N ILE A 477 20.38 -20.67 23.89
CA ILE A 477 19.06 -20.21 24.33
C ILE A 477 18.05 -20.59 23.26
N THR A 478 17.26 -21.60 23.59
CA THR A 478 16.10 -22.18 22.90
C THR A 478 15.30 -21.21 22.03
N VAL A 479 15.51 -21.30 20.72
CA VAL A 479 14.51 -20.89 19.72
C VAL A 479 13.39 -21.94 19.78
N ALA A 480 12.32 -21.60 20.48
CA ALA A 480 11.13 -22.43 20.59
C ALA A 480 10.44 -22.50 19.22
N THR A 481 10.80 -23.53 18.46
CA THR A 481 10.16 -23.92 17.22
C THR A 481 8.95 -24.78 17.61
N GLY A 482 7.74 -24.25 17.42
CA GLY A 482 6.47 -24.98 17.49
C GLY A 482 6.09 -25.58 18.85
N ILE A 483 5.18 -24.94 19.59
CA ILE A 483 4.41 -25.64 20.64
C ILE A 483 2.94 -25.21 20.60
N ALA A 484 2.11 -26.08 20.04
CA ALA A 484 0.80 -26.38 20.59
C ALA A 484 0.84 -27.83 21.12
N SER A 485 1.57 -28.05 22.22
CA SER A 485 1.37 -29.19 23.12
C SER A 485 2.26 -29.00 24.35
N GLY A 486 1.64 -28.78 25.51
CA GLY A 486 2.38 -28.79 26.77
C GLY A 486 3.17 -30.09 26.94
N ILE A 487 4.34 -29.98 27.56
CA ILE A 487 4.84 -30.81 28.68
C ILE A 487 6.34 -30.52 28.88
N ILE A 488 6.64 -29.83 29.98
CA ILE A 488 7.64 -30.15 31.01
C ILE A 488 9.12 -30.33 30.61
N GLY A 489 9.95 -29.41 31.14
CA GLY A 489 11.30 -29.68 31.66
C GLY A 489 12.33 -28.59 31.34
N GLY A 490 12.84 -27.75 32.25
CA GLY A 490 12.60 -27.54 33.68
C GLY A 490 13.42 -26.31 34.19
N GLY A 491 12.85 -25.57 35.16
CA GLY A 491 13.52 -24.54 35.99
C GLY A 491 13.10 -23.09 35.71
N LEU A 492 11.85 -22.65 36.00
CA LEU A 492 11.41 -21.94 37.23
C LEU A 492 12.40 -20.84 37.68
N ILE A 493 12.05 -19.55 37.64
CA ILE A 493 11.37 -18.73 38.67
C ILE A 493 11.05 -17.38 37.97
N GLY A 494 9.89 -16.72 38.03
CA GLY A 494 8.95 -16.55 39.15
C GLY A 494 7.64 -15.92 38.66
N ALA A 495 6.61 -16.15 39.47
CA ALA A 495 5.19 -16.03 39.17
C ALA A 495 4.68 -14.58 39.12
N ASP A 496 4.03 -14.21 38.02
CA ASP A 496 2.65 -13.72 38.07
C ASP A 496 2.01 -13.70 36.66
N LYS A 497 0.73 -14.05 36.59
CA LYS A 497 -0.18 -14.08 35.41
C LYS A 497 -0.26 -15.39 34.60
N LEU A 498 -0.92 -16.36 35.24
CA LEU A 498 -1.67 -17.46 34.66
C LEU A 498 -3.01 -16.97 34.06
N GLY A 499 -3.35 -17.50 32.87
CA GLY A 499 -4.70 -17.55 32.26
C GLY A 499 -4.96 -16.45 31.22
N MET A 500 -5.42 -16.68 29.99
CA MET A 500 -5.95 -17.82 29.22
C MET A 500 -5.74 -17.45 27.73
N GLY A 501 -5.47 -18.35 26.77
CA GLY A 501 -6.42 -19.36 26.31
C GLY A 501 -7.42 -18.78 25.28
N LEU A 502 -7.08 -18.90 24.00
CA LEU A 502 -7.93 -19.11 22.82
C LEU A 502 -9.46 -18.87 22.93
N GLY A 503 -9.98 -18.00 22.05
CA GLY A 503 -11.32 -18.14 21.48
C GLY A 503 -12.50 -17.50 22.24
N LEU A 504 -13.07 -16.45 21.66
CA LEU A 504 -14.49 -16.08 21.82
C LEU A 504 -15.02 -15.90 20.40
N ILE A 505 -15.50 -16.96 19.75
CA ILE A 505 -16.88 -17.48 19.83
C ILE A 505 -17.90 -16.35 19.98
N ALA A 506 -18.66 -16.19 18.89
CA ALA A 506 -19.85 -15.39 18.78
C ALA A 506 -20.93 -15.79 19.81
N GLY A 507 -21.62 -14.79 20.37
CA GLY A 507 -22.94 -14.95 21.01
C GLY A 507 -23.05 -14.42 22.45
N GLY A 508 -23.70 -13.26 22.62
CA GLY A 508 -24.51 -12.94 23.80
C GLY A 508 -23.85 -12.34 25.05
N VAL A 509 -24.23 -11.08 25.34
CA VAL A 509 -24.45 -10.47 26.67
C VAL A 509 -23.25 -9.98 27.51
N HIS A 510 -23.04 -8.66 27.41
CA HIS A 510 -22.71 -7.66 28.46
C HIS A 510 -21.41 -7.72 29.29
N GLN A 511 -20.71 -6.58 29.19
CA GLN A 511 -19.76 -5.93 30.11
C GLN A 511 -18.35 -6.53 30.25
N THR A 512 -17.40 -5.96 29.50
CA THR A 512 -16.22 -5.30 30.07
C THR A 512 -15.76 -4.19 29.13
N GLN A 513 -16.13 -2.96 29.51
CA GLN A 513 -15.63 -1.71 28.94
C GLN A 513 -14.14 -1.53 29.23
N SER A 514 -13.49 -0.74 28.37
CA SER A 514 -12.13 -0.17 28.50
C SER A 514 -10.94 -1.13 28.35
N GLY A 515 -10.50 -1.34 27.11
CA GLY A 515 -9.24 -2.05 26.81
C GLY A 515 -8.89 -2.23 25.33
N LEU A 516 -9.62 -1.63 24.40
CA LEU A 516 -9.51 -1.90 22.96
C LEU A 516 -8.35 -1.18 22.24
N GLY A 517 -7.51 -0.43 22.95
CA GLY A 517 -6.36 0.29 22.36
C GLY A 517 -5.03 -0.45 22.37
N GLY A 518 -4.89 -1.52 23.17
CA GLY A 518 -3.59 -2.18 23.41
C GLY A 518 -3.39 -3.53 22.71
N ILE A 519 -4.45 -4.15 22.21
CA ILE A 519 -4.37 -5.50 21.60
C ILE A 519 -4.10 -5.40 20.09
N PHE A 520 -4.61 -4.36 19.43
CA PHE A 520 -4.43 -4.17 17.98
C PHE A 520 -3.04 -3.67 17.59
N SER A 521 -2.44 -2.79 18.40
CA SER A 521 -1.05 -2.38 18.22
C SER A 521 -0.09 -3.56 18.41
N GLU A 522 -0.41 -4.49 19.32
CA GLU A 522 0.40 -5.69 19.57
C GLU A 522 0.27 -6.74 18.46
N LEU A 523 -0.91 -6.90 17.84
CA LEU A 523 -1.12 -7.80 16.68
C LEU A 523 -0.44 -7.28 15.41
N ALA A 524 -0.51 -5.97 15.16
CA ALA A 524 0.26 -5.32 14.10
C ALA A 524 1.77 -5.45 14.37
N ARG A 525 2.21 -5.26 15.62
CA ARG A 525 3.60 -5.53 16.05
C ARG A 525 3.98 -6.99 15.80
N GLN A 526 3.13 -7.95 16.16
CA GLN A 526 3.42 -9.38 16.02
C GLN A 526 3.49 -9.82 14.55
N ASN A 527 2.69 -9.24 13.67
CA ASN A 527 2.80 -9.51 12.23
C ASN A 527 4.04 -8.83 11.62
N ASP A 528 4.39 -7.63 12.10
CA ASP A 528 5.68 -7.01 11.79
C ASP A 528 6.85 -7.87 12.30
N TYR A 529 6.76 -8.45 13.51
CA TYR A 529 7.81 -9.33 14.06
C TYR A 529 7.97 -10.63 13.25
N LYS A 530 6.89 -11.22 12.74
CA LYS A 530 6.99 -12.42 11.88
C LYS A 530 7.66 -12.11 10.55
N ASN A 531 7.34 -10.99 9.93
CA ASN A 531 8.00 -10.54 8.71
C ASN A 531 9.43 -9.99 8.95
N LYS A 532 9.79 -9.69 10.20
CA LYS A 532 11.13 -9.21 10.60
C LYS A 532 12.13 -10.35 10.83
N VAL A 533 11.67 -11.60 10.98
CA VAL A 533 12.52 -12.73 11.45
C VAL A 533 13.19 -13.53 10.33
N ASP A 534 12.75 -13.46 9.07
CA ASP A 534 13.40 -14.19 7.97
C ASP A 534 14.46 -13.36 7.21
N GLU A 535 14.29 -12.04 7.07
CA GLU A 535 15.27 -11.20 6.35
C GLU A 535 16.55 -10.96 7.17
N VAL A 536 16.47 -10.90 8.51
CA VAL A 536 17.63 -10.58 9.36
C VAL A 536 18.54 -11.80 9.56
N ARG A 537 18.07 -13.02 9.30
CA ARG A 537 18.84 -14.27 9.53
C ARG A 537 19.89 -14.57 8.45
N GLY A 538 19.84 -13.91 7.29
CA GLY A 538 20.79 -14.13 6.18
C GLY A 538 22.06 -13.26 6.22
N THR A 539 22.21 -12.37 7.21
CA THR A 539 23.15 -11.23 7.19
C THR A 539 24.64 -11.57 7.43
N GLN A 540 25.09 -12.79 7.18
CA GLN A 540 26.50 -13.20 7.39
C GLN A 540 27.13 -13.92 6.19
N ASN A 541 26.58 -13.78 4.98
CA ASN A 541 27.22 -14.26 3.77
C ASN A 541 28.28 -13.27 3.24
N THR A 542 29.37 -13.81 2.70
CA THR A 542 30.48 -13.04 2.10
C THR A 542 29.99 -12.13 0.97
N ILE A 543 30.51 -10.90 0.88
CA ILE A 543 30.20 -9.87 -0.15
C ILE A 543 30.14 -10.40 -1.59
N MET A 544 30.92 -11.45 -1.88
CA MET A 544 30.94 -12.11 -3.18
C MET A 544 29.63 -12.84 -3.52
N LEU A 545 28.99 -13.47 -2.54
CA LEU A 545 27.68 -14.12 -2.70
C LEU A 545 26.58 -13.06 -2.86
N ASP A 546 26.57 -12.05 -2.00
CA ASP A 546 25.63 -10.92 -2.11
C ASP A 546 25.75 -10.22 -3.46
N THR A 547 26.97 -10.07 -3.99
CA THR A 547 27.21 -9.48 -5.31
C THR A 547 26.70 -10.37 -6.43
N TYR A 548 26.84 -11.69 -6.30
CA TYR A 548 26.38 -12.65 -7.30
C TYR A 548 24.85 -12.71 -7.37
N ASP A 549 24.18 -12.70 -6.21
CA ASP A 549 22.71 -12.74 -6.10
C ASP A 549 22.05 -11.34 -6.23
N GLU A 550 22.86 -10.31 -6.51
CA GLU A 550 22.47 -8.90 -6.45
C GLU A 550 21.77 -8.51 -5.13
N GLY A 551 22.08 -9.23 -4.05
CA GLY A 551 21.47 -9.09 -2.73
C GLY A 551 21.85 -7.79 -2.01
N ASP A 552 22.79 -7.03 -2.53
CA ASP A 552 23.27 -5.78 -1.93
C ASP A 552 22.65 -4.50 -2.51
N LYS A 553 21.74 -4.63 -3.48
CA LYS A 553 20.99 -3.51 -4.07
C LYS A 553 19.69 -3.25 -3.31
N TYR A 554 19.20 -2.01 -3.37
CA TYR A 554 17.86 -1.71 -2.86
C TYR A 554 16.78 -2.40 -3.69
N ARG A 555 15.80 -2.96 -3.00
CA ARG A 555 14.64 -3.64 -3.56
C ARG A 555 13.38 -2.99 -3.00
N LEU A 556 12.46 -2.66 -3.90
CA LEU A 556 11.11 -2.27 -3.54
C LEU A 556 10.20 -3.47 -3.76
N THR A 557 9.73 -4.05 -2.67
CA THR A 557 8.89 -5.25 -2.68
C THR A 557 7.46 -4.88 -2.36
N THR A 558 6.53 -5.26 -3.23
CA THR A 558 5.09 -5.09 -3.00
C THR A 558 4.55 -6.29 -2.24
N TYR A 559 3.91 -6.03 -1.11
CA TYR A 559 3.18 -7.01 -0.33
C TYR A 559 1.69 -6.73 -0.42
N GLN A 560 0.90 -7.77 -0.66
CA GLN A 560 -0.55 -7.68 -0.76
C GLN A 560 -1.20 -8.90 -0.11
N ILE A 561 -2.40 -8.74 0.43
CA ILE A 561 -3.21 -9.88 0.88
C ILE A 561 -3.50 -10.86 -0.26
N ARG A 562 -3.70 -12.14 0.07
CA ARG A 562 -3.98 -13.17 -0.95
C ARG A 562 -5.33 -12.94 -1.62
N GLU A 563 -5.45 -13.33 -2.89
CA GLU A 563 -6.66 -13.17 -3.70
C GLU A 563 -7.96 -13.64 -3.01
N PRO A 564 -8.03 -14.79 -2.30
CA PRO A 564 -9.26 -15.21 -1.64
C PRO A 564 -9.73 -14.27 -0.53
N TYR A 565 -8.82 -13.51 0.08
CA TYR A 565 -9.17 -12.50 1.07
C TYR A 565 -9.58 -11.17 0.41
N ILE A 566 -9.01 -10.84 -0.75
CA ILE A 566 -9.40 -9.65 -1.52
C ILE A 566 -10.89 -9.72 -1.83
N ASP A 567 -11.39 -10.84 -2.34
CA ASP A 567 -12.82 -10.99 -2.69
C ASP A 567 -13.76 -10.92 -1.48
N LYS A 568 -13.32 -11.47 -0.34
CA LYS A 568 -14.08 -11.42 0.93
C LYS A 568 -14.16 -10.01 1.47
N VAL A 569 -13.03 -9.31 1.52
CA VAL A 569 -12.94 -7.92 1.98
C VAL A 569 -13.70 -7.00 1.03
N TYR A 570 -13.55 -7.18 -0.27
CA TYR A 570 -14.32 -6.44 -1.28
C TYR A 570 -15.83 -6.64 -1.11
N SER A 571 -16.26 -7.89 -0.92
CA SER A 571 -17.68 -8.21 -0.69
C SER A 571 -18.22 -7.56 0.58
N LEU A 572 -17.40 -7.45 1.63
CA LEU A 572 -17.75 -6.71 2.85
C LEU A 572 -17.92 -5.23 2.57
N PHE A 573 -16.93 -4.59 1.92
CA PHE A 573 -16.97 -3.15 1.61
C PHE A 573 -18.14 -2.78 0.71
N LEU A 574 -18.41 -3.60 -0.31
CA LEU A 574 -19.54 -3.40 -1.20
C LEU A 574 -20.89 -3.50 -0.47
N LYS A 575 -21.03 -4.41 0.50
CA LYS A 575 -22.31 -4.65 1.17
C LYS A 575 -22.53 -3.77 2.39
N GLN A 576 -21.47 -3.48 3.14
CA GLN A 576 -21.52 -2.86 4.46
C GLN A 576 -20.71 -1.56 4.58
N GLY A 577 -20.12 -1.07 3.48
CA GLY A 577 -19.29 0.12 3.49
C GLY A 577 -18.04 -0.05 4.36
N TYR A 578 -17.49 1.07 4.83
CA TYR A 578 -16.28 1.12 5.65
C TYR A 578 -16.61 1.34 7.13
N LEU A 579 -15.67 1.01 8.03
CA LEU A 579 -15.67 1.58 9.38
C LEU A 579 -15.47 3.11 9.33
N ALA A 580 -16.35 3.82 10.03
CA ALA A 580 -16.25 5.26 10.22
C ALA A 580 -15.76 5.59 11.64
N ASN A 581 -16.43 5.04 12.67
CA ASN A 581 -16.15 5.26 14.11
C ASN A 581 -16.09 6.75 14.47
N GLU A 582 -17.04 7.53 13.98
CA GLU A 582 -17.07 8.98 14.14
C GLU A 582 -18.46 9.49 14.50
N TYR A 583 -18.48 10.62 15.22
CA TYR A 583 -19.70 11.31 15.59
C TYR A 583 -20.05 12.33 14.51
N LYS A 584 -21.10 12.06 13.73
CA LYS A 584 -21.55 12.91 12.63
C LYS A 584 -22.97 12.59 12.20
N LYS A 585 -23.58 13.52 11.45
CA LYS A 585 -24.80 13.25 10.70
C LYS A 585 -24.46 12.37 9.47
N PRO A 586 -25.01 11.14 9.37
CA PRO A 586 -24.74 10.26 8.25
C PRO A 586 -25.42 10.77 6.97
N ILE A 587 -24.76 10.60 5.83
CA ILE A 587 -25.33 10.90 4.52
C ILE A 587 -25.82 9.59 3.91
N LEU A 588 -27.13 9.46 3.77
CA LEU A 588 -27.78 8.18 3.45
C LEU A 588 -27.96 7.93 1.95
N ASP A 589 -27.60 8.87 1.08
CA ASP A 589 -27.82 8.80 -0.37
C ASP A 589 -26.54 8.96 -1.22
N THR A 590 -25.37 8.66 -0.64
CA THR A 590 -24.07 8.82 -1.33
C THR A 590 -23.87 7.86 -2.50
N ARG A 591 -24.59 6.74 -2.56
CA ARG A 591 -24.45 5.74 -3.63
C ARG A 591 -25.69 5.63 -4.52
N TYR A 592 -25.52 5.09 -5.72
CA TYR A 592 -26.60 5.00 -6.69
C TYR A 592 -27.67 3.99 -6.29
N TYR A 593 -27.28 2.75 -5.95
CA TYR A 593 -28.21 1.64 -5.71
C TYR A 593 -28.63 1.52 -4.25
N PHE A 594 -27.69 1.57 -3.31
CA PHE A 594 -27.98 1.40 -1.90
C PHE A 594 -26.90 1.98 -1.00
N ASN A 595 -27.27 2.31 0.23
CA ASN A 595 -26.37 2.69 1.30
C ASN A 595 -26.58 1.75 2.49
N TYR A 596 -25.51 1.14 2.98
CA TYR A 596 -25.51 0.54 4.31
C TYR A 596 -25.17 1.59 5.35
N ILE A 597 -25.84 1.53 6.51
CA ILE A 597 -25.58 2.36 7.68
C ILE A 597 -25.73 1.52 8.94
N GLN A 598 -24.78 1.68 9.86
CA GLN A 598 -24.87 1.14 11.21
C GLN A 598 -24.35 2.17 12.20
N CYS A 599 -25.12 2.41 13.25
CA CYS A 599 -24.79 3.37 14.30
C CYS A 599 -24.61 2.66 15.64
N SER A 600 -23.87 3.26 16.56
CA SER A 600 -23.91 2.89 18.00
C SER A 600 -24.79 3.83 18.81
N TYR A 601 -25.07 5.01 18.25
CA TYR A 601 -26.00 5.99 18.75
C TYR A 601 -26.64 6.70 17.56
N VAL A 602 -27.94 6.97 17.61
CA VAL A 602 -28.64 7.80 16.62
C VAL A 602 -29.77 8.51 17.32
N GLU A 603 -29.99 9.77 16.96
CA GLU A 603 -31.10 10.57 17.45
C GLU A 603 -31.91 11.08 16.26
N ILE A 604 -33.15 10.60 16.16
CA ILE A 604 -34.10 11.07 15.14
C ILE A 604 -34.82 12.31 15.66
N ASN A 605 -35.03 13.28 14.77
CA ASN A 605 -35.69 14.54 15.10
C ASN A 605 -37.09 14.31 15.71
N PRO A 606 -37.35 14.71 16.97
CA PRO A 606 -38.66 14.56 17.59
C PRO A 606 -39.78 15.31 16.85
N GLN A 607 -39.45 16.36 16.08
CA GLN A 607 -40.42 17.07 15.26
C GLN A 607 -40.80 16.30 13.98
N ALA A 608 -39.93 15.39 13.52
CA ALA A 608 -40.20 14.53 12.37
C ALA A 608 -41.12 13.37 12.76
N ILE A 609 -40.86 12.76 13.92
CA ILE A 609 -41.63 11.63 14.46
C ILE A 609 -41.92 11.91 15.95
N PRO A 610 -43.09 12.48 16.28
CA PRO A 610 -43.41 12.90 17.65
C PRO A 610 -43.57 11.75 18.65
N GLN A 611 -43.95 10.55 18.18
CA GLN A 611 -44.18 9.40 19.05
C GLN A 611 -42.84 8.76 19.47
N ASP A 612 -42.49 8.87 20.74
CA ASP A 612 -41.21 8.34 21.28
C ASP A 612 -41.03 6.84 21.02
N ALA A 613 -42.08 6.04 21.20
CA ALA A 613 -42.01 4.60 20.97
C ALA A 613 -41.67 4.25 19.50
N VAL A 614 -42.33 4.91 18.54
CA VAL A 614 -42.07 4.73 17.11
C VAL A 614 -40.65 5.16 16.76
N ARG A 615 -40.23 6.30 17.30
CA ARG A 615 -38.88 6.83 17.09
C ARG A 615 -37.81 5.85 17.58
N ARG A 616 -37.95 5.30 18.79
CA ARG A 616 -37.03 4.29 19.33
C ARG A 616 -36.96 3.02 18.48
N ILE A 617 -38.07 2.60 17.87
CA ILE A 617 -38.09 1.46 16.95
C ILE A 617 -37.23 1.78 15.71
N ILE A 618 -37.39 2.96 15.13
CA ILE A 618 -36.61 3.39 13.95
C ILE A 618 -35.13 3.57 14.32
N GLU A 619 -34.82 4.15 15.48
CA GLU A 619 -33.45 4.25 15.99
C GLU A 619 -32.82 2.85 16.13
N ASN A 620 -33.56 1.87 16.67
CA ASN A 620 -33.09 0.48 16.75
C ASN A 620 -32.79 -0.15 15.38
N ILE A 621 -33.48 0.24 14.30
CA ILE A 621 -33.15 -0.22 12.94
C ILE A 621 -31.72 0.20 12.56
N TYR A 622 -31.35 1.47 12.83
CA TYR A 622 -30.00 1.96 12.58
C TYR A 622 -28.94 1.35 13.51
N LEU A 623 -29.29 1.11 14.78
CA LEU A 623 -28.38 0.48 15.75
C LEU A 623 -28.02 -0.96 15.34
N ASN A 624 -29.01 -1.70 14.83
CA ASN A 624 -28.82 -3.07 14.34
C ASN A 624 -28.07 -3.13 13.00
N GLY A 625 -28.12 -2.04 12.22
CA GLY A 625 -27.52 -1.94 10.89
C GLY A 625 -28.51 -2.29 9.80
N VAL A 626 -28.64 -1.40 8.82
CA VAL A 626 -29.65 -1.49 7.75
C VAL A 626 -29.04 -1.12 6.39
N THR A 627 -29.45 -1.84 5.35
CA THR A 627 -29.21 -1.44 3.96
C THR A 627 -30.43 -0.71 3.42
N ILE A 628 -30.25 0.55 3.06
CA ILE A 628 -31.25 1.42 2.46
C ILE A 628 -31.10 1.35 0.94
N TRP A 629 -32.11 0.84 0.25
CA TRP A 629 -32.13 0.69 -1.20
C TRP A 629 -32.84 1.87 -1.87
N HIS A 630 -32.21 2.47 -2.87
CA HIS A 630 -32.67 3.72 -3.46
C HIS A 630 -33.61 3.50 -4.63
N TYR A 631 -34.89 3.82 -4.44
CA TYR A 631 -35.86 3.85 -5.51
C TYR A 631 -35.80 5.19 -6.26
N ARG A 632 -35.00 5.21 -7.34
CA ARG A 632 -34.84 6.39 -8.22
C ARG A 632 -35.77 6.33 -9.44
N ASN A 633 -35.71 5.22 -10.18
CA ASN A 633 -36.49 4.97 -11.40
C ASN A 633 -36.96 3.51 -11.43
N PRO A 634 -38.22 3.22 -11.84
CA PRO A 634 -38.73 1.85 -11.98
C PRO A 634 -37.82 0.93 -12.82
N SER A 635 -37.25 1.45 -13.91
CA SER A 635 -36.45 0.66 -14.86
C SER A 635 -35.07 0.26 -14.33
N THR A 636 -34.48 1.07 -13.45
CA THR A 636 -33.13 0.86 -12.91
C THR A 636 -33.13 0.34 -11.47
N PHE A 637 -34.26 0.37 -10.77
CA PHE A 637 -34.36 -0.14 -9.41
C PHE A 637 -34.05 -1.65 -9.36
N ARG A 638 -33.12 -2.03 -8.49
CA ARG A 638 -32.72 -3.42 -8.26
C ARG A 638 -32.58 -3.64 -6.77
N LEU A 639 -33.55 -4.34 -6.18
CA LEU A 639 -33.58 -4.63 -4.75
C LEU A 639 -32.87 -5.94 -4.43
N ILE A 640 -31.93 -5.92 -3.48
CA ILE A 640 -31.13 -7.08 -3.03
C ILE A 640 -30.30 -7.66 -4.19
N ASP A 641 -29.82 -6.78 -5.08
CA ASP A 641 -28.93 -7.14 -6.18
C ASP A 641 -27.57 -6.46 -5.98
N TYR A 642 -26.55 -7.26 -5.71
CA TYR A 642 -25.18 -6.80 -5.47
C TYR A 642 -24.25 -7.12 -6.64
N ARG A 643 -24.78 -7.40 -7.85
CA ARG A 643 -23.96 -7.74 -9.03
C ARG A 643 -23.37 -6.51 -9.72
N LEU A 644 -24.06 -5.38 -9.64
CA LEU A 644 -23.66 -4.12 -10.27
C LEU A 644 -22.75 -3.31 -9.35
N GLU A 645 -21.89 -2.50 -9.95
CA GLU A 645 -21.04 -1.56 -9.22
C GLU A 645 -21.89 -0.46 -8.59
N ASN A 646 -21.69 -0.23 -7.29
CA ASN A 646 -22.46 0.72 -6.52
C ASN A 646 -21.76 2.08 -6.48
N TRP A 647 -21.75 2.73 -7.65
CA TRP A 647 -21.10 4.02 -7.87
C TRP A 647 -21.64 5.13 -6.95
N GLU A 648 -20.74 6.03 -6.60
CA GLU A 648 -21.01 7.27 -5.89
C GLU A 648 -21.86 8.21 -6.73
N MET A 649 -22.85 8.84 -6.09
CA MET A 649 -23.69 9.83 -6.74
C MET A 649 -22.89 11.08 -7.15
N SER A 650 -21.82 11.40 -6.44
CA SER A 650 -20.91 12.52 -6.75
C SER A 650 -20.21 12.35 -8.11
N LEU A 651 -20.15 11.14 -8.66
CA LEU A 651 -19.57 10.87 -9.98
C LEU A 651 -20.58 10.98 -11.14
N ASN A 652 -21.86 11.22 -10.82
CA ASN A 652 -23.00 11.23 -11.74
C ASN A 652 -23.04 10.02 -12.71
N PRO A 653 -23.18 8.78 -12.19
CA PRO A 653 -23.11 7.55 -12.98
C PRO A 653 -24.30 7.35 -13.93
N SER A 654 -25.40 8.10 -13.76
CA SER A 654 -26.60 8.02 -14.60
C SER A 654 -26.63 9.04 -15.74
N GLY A 655 -25.65 9.96 -15.82
CA GLY A 655 -25.63 11.02 -16.84
C GLY A 655 -26.85 11.95 -16.81
N GLN A 656 -27.47 12.12 -15.63
CA GLN A 656 -28.63 13.01 -15.43
C GLN A 656 -28.25 14.29 -14.72
#